data_AF-A0A6P0S1D9-F1
#
_entry.id   AF-A0A6P0S1D9-F1
#
_cell.length_a   1.000
_cell.length_b   1.000
_cell.length_c   1.000
_cell.angle_alpha   90.00
_cell.angle_beta   90.00
_cell.angle_gamma   90.00
#
_symmetry.space_group_name_H-M   'P 1'
#
loop_
_entity.id
_entity.type
_entity.pdbx_description
1 polymer ?
#
loop_
_entity_poly.entity_id
_entity_poly.type
_entity_poly.pdbx_seq_one_letter_code
_entity_poly.pdbx_strand_id
1 'polypeptide(L)'
;MPCAVILTALPVEYLAVRTHLVELEERINPQGTIYEQGKFIGNEYEWEVGIAEVGAGNAGVAVEAVQAIAYFQPNILLFVGIAGGIKDVAIGDVVVATDVYGYESGKVGEQFFPRPKVGKSAYALVQRAKSEARKGEWLQRLSSNAVPQPRVFVAPIAAGEKVVASRQSDIFQFLRASYNDAIAVEMEGFGFLNAAFAYPDIKAIVIRGISDLIEGKNDDSVEPEEVRLEKASHHASAFAFEMLSKLKVDPCESNQTPVVRSILNTREALLNASKGLLNWKRKLGNNQQIPRPELEQLKNRIATESSSTTIVLGAPGYGKSALMATLGHWAVEEKYPLLAMKADYLSNTVNTIEDLQHDIYLDRHPKDAIKAIANQEKIILLIDQLDALSELLDRQPGRLNVLLSLILYLSDTENVHIVATCREFEFRHGTQFARLENFERLDLQLPTWGDIAPILEKEQHNPNSMGEPLRELLKNPLHLRIFLEVAKPGEVFESFPRLLDRLWEKRILEKPETKQSINFLTRLAERMTEEEVLWLPSSIKDESPKICHALEQSGILMTNLDNSTIGFCHQTLYDHTLARAFAHGSKSLADFVLERQDGLFVRPILLRSLNYLRGISPKQYQTQLQILLQTSQQQVRAHIRNLLIGFVGAQSNPDLVEAELLVPLLNSETERIKVLDAMRGSPGWFKRLRDCPEFTEWLEQPAEKAVYCYSFLMAAANFASDDVWELLEEYWLNDASYDVLSILVIGNISQWTPERVRLTERIICRVNIEWHNVAAIAERIADTLPDYAARVIRAHLDYLLTQAIEASKIPPPELPSDADEVERYAHAYRHDPMNPLKALLENGSNFYEIEKFAEAHPQSFLASIWSWFTDLTQRLNYDKETAIVRYPLNRVNDFRFSDSTIIQSLLTAIIKLAKQDKYVLFQFVEQNTGSNLLVVHRLLAHGLEVVASEEATKVLNYLLADPRRLSLGSDTSSDCHRETNKLIAAIFPHLQPEDRQRLEQTIQEFTYWQLKSNEDVNSRHRCMEYNREHRLSLLQAIPEEYLSPGVRRLKEEEKRALPWVDLRKSSRGIDKIQDTRVGPRMTKDEMSRASDQHLLNLFNELSDETRWDHPRQNFFDNLSRAGGAIQQSREFGELVKDDPSRFIRILHILNLSGMK
;
A
#
# COMPACT_ATOMS: atom_id res chain seq x y z
N MET A 1 29.28 18.18 34.20
CA MET A 1 29.23 19.66 34.10
C MET A 1 28.12 20.02 33.11
N PRO A 2 27.44 21.17 33.22
CA PRO A 2 26.45 21.57 32.22
C PRO A 2 27.10 21.76 30.85
N CYS A 3 26.44 21.26 29.81
CA CYS A 3 26.92 21.33 28.44
C CYS A 3 26.07 22.31 27.62
N ALA A 4 26.73 23.19 26.88
CA ALA A 4 26.12 24.03 25.85
C ALA A 4 26.75 23.74 24.49
N VAL A 5 25.96 23.89 23.43
CA VAL A 5 26.51 23.90 22.06
C VAL A 5 26.15 25.21 21.38
N ILE A 6 27.12 25.84 20.74
CA ILE A 6 26.97 27.09 20.01
C ILE A 6 27.33 26.84 18.55
N LEU A 7 26.37 27.01 17.66
CA LEU A 7 26.59 26.92 16.23
C LEU A 7 26.63 28.32 15.62
N THR A 8 27.53 28.51 14.67
CA THR A 8 27.77 29.78 13.96
C THR A 8 27.81 29.53 12.46
N ALA A 9 27.42 30.50 11.63
CA ALA A 9 27.41 30.35 10.18
C ALA A 9 28.74 30.72 9.52
N LEU A 10 29.45 31.72 10.07
CA LEU A 10 30.65 32.30 9.44
C LEU A 10 31.91 32.17 10.33
N PRO A 11 33.13 32.19 9.73
CA PRO A 11 34.38 32.12 10.49
C PRO A 11 34.55 33.23 11.53
N VAL A 12 34.11 34.46 11.21
CA VAL A 12 34.20 35.60 12.14
C VAL A 12 33.29 35.44 13.36
N GLU A 13 32.14 34.79 13.19
CA GLU A 13 31.20 34.48 14.26
C GLU A 13 31.78 33.37 15.16
N TYR A 14 32.31 32.32 14.54
CA TYR A 14 33.00 31.22 15.21
C TYR A 14 34.14 31.73 16.09
N LEU A 15 35.02 32.56 15.52
CA LEU A 15 36.15 33.15 16.22
C LEU A 15 35.71 34.02 17.41
N ALA A 16 34.64 34.81 17.26
CA ALA A 16 34.11 35.62 18.35
C ALA A 16 33.61 34.77 19.52
N VAL A 17 32.89 33.68 19.25
CA VAL A 17 32.44 32.72 20.28
C VAL A 17 33.65 32.07 20.96
N ARG A 18 34.63 31.64 20.16
CA ARG A 18 35.86 30.98 20.63
C ARG A 18 36.66 31.82 21.62
N THR A 19 36.61 33.16 21.53
CA THR A 19 37.34 34.06 22.46
C THR A 19 36.90 33.93 23.92
N HIS A 20 35.70 33.42 24.18
CA HIS A 20 35.17 33.24 25.53
C HIS A 20 35.52 31.88 26.14
N LEU A 21 36.19 31.00 25.38
CA LEU A 21 36.49 29.63 25.79
C LEU A 21 37.98 29.46 26.13
N VAL A 22 38.25 28.63 27.13
CA VAL A 22 39.58 28.16 27.49
C VAL A 22 39.64 26.64 27.35
N GLU A 23 40.85 26.05 27.33
CA GLU A 23 41.03 24.58 27.23
C GLU A 23 40.32 23.97 26.01
N LEU A 24 40.56 24.54 24.82
CA LEU A 24 39.96 24.08 23.57
C LEU A 24 40.58 22.76 23.09
N GLU A 25 39.74 21.78 22.78
CA GLU A 25 40.10 20.49 22.18
C GLU A 25 39.26 20.23 20.93
N GLU A 26 39.85 19.63 19.90
CA GLU A 26 39.12 19.17 18.72
C GLU A 26 38.35 17.87 19.03
N ARG A 27 37.08 17.83 18.62
CA ARG A 27 36.17 16.69 18.75
C ARG A 27 35.57 16.38 17.38
N ILE A 28 35.80 15.17 16.88
CA ILE A 28 35.27 14.71 15.60
C ILE A 28 34.09 13.78 15.87
N ASN A 29 32.90 14.09 15.36
CA ASN A 29 31.76 13.19 15.48
C ASN A 29 31.91 11.97 14.54
N PRO A 30 31.15 10.87 14.74
CA PRO A 30 31.23 9.69 13.89
C PRO A 30 30.91 9.93 12.40
N GLN A 31 30.22 11.02 12.08
CA GLN A 31 29.84 11.42 10.73
C GLN A 31 30.90 12.30 10.05
N GLY A 32 31.94 12.71 10.77
CA GLY A 32 33.09 13.47 10.26
C GLY A 32 33.04 14.99 10.49
N THR A 33 32.00 15.54 11.13
CA THR A 33 31.98 16.96 11.51
C THR A 33 32.97 17.22 12.64
N ILE A 34 33.75 18.28 12.48
CA ILE A 34 34.76 18.72 13.44
C ILE A 34 34.16 19.84 14.30
N TYR A 35 34.15 19.64 15.61
CA TYR A 35 33.81 20.65 16.61
C TYR A 35 35.06 21.01 17.40
N GLU A 36 35.17 22.24 17.90
CA GLU A 36 36.02 22.51 19.07
C GLU A 36 35.16 22.45 20.33
N GLN A 37 35.67 21.84 21.38
CA GLN A 37 35.07 21.83 22.71
C GLN A 37 35.98 22.58 23.65
N GLY A 38 35.46 23.60 24.33
CA GLY A 38 36.20 24.35 25.35
C GLY A 38 35.38 24.49 26.63
N LYS A 39 35.97 25.17 27.61
CA LYS A 39 35.33 25.49 28.89
C LYS A 39 35.02 26.96 29.02
N PHE A 40 33.89 27.25 29.64
CA PHE A 40 33.49 28.61 30.01
C PHE A 40 33.16 28.67 31.51
N ILE A 41 33.88 29.54 32.23
CA ILE A 41 33.66 29.73 33.67
C ILE A 41 32.59 30.81 33.85
N GLY A 42 31.37 30.38 34.14
CA GLY A 42 30.25 31.26 34.52
C GLY A 42 30.27 31.65 36.00
N ASN A 43 29.26 32.42 36.44
CA ASN A 43 29.20 32.87 37.84
C ASN A 43 28.87 31.72 38.81
N GLU A 44 28.03 30.78 38.38
CA GLU A 44 27.57 29.66 39.21
C GLU A 44 28.10 28.29 38.74
N TYR A 45 28.39 28.12 37.45
CA TYR A 45 28.80 26.85 36.86
C TYR A 45 29.95 27.03 35.86
N GLU A 46 30.82 26.03 35.81
CA GLU A 46 31.74 25.82 34.70
C GLU A 46 31.02 24.99 33.62
N TRP A 47 30.97 25.54 32.41
CA TRP A 47 30.29 24.97 31.26
C TRP A 47 31.27 24.29 30.33
N GLU A 48 30.91 23.11 29.84
CA GLU A 48 31.51 22.55 28.62
C GLU A 48 30.76 23.11 27.41
N VAL A 49 31.49 23.71 26.47
CA VAL A 49 30.90 24.39 25.31
C VAL A 49 31.47 23.79 24.03
N GLY A 50 30.63 23.09 23.27
CA GLY A 50 30.93 22.68 21.90
C GLY A 50 30.63 23.79 20.91
N ILE A 51 31.52 24.05 19.97
CA ILE A 51 31.35 25.08 18.93
C ILE A 51 31.64 24.52 17.54
N ALA A 52 30.87 24.96 16.54
CA ALA A 52 31.12 24.64 15.13
C ALA A 52 30.67 25.75 14.19
N GLU A 53 31.44 25.93 13.11
CA GLU A 53 31.05 26.70 11.93
C GLU A 53 30.31 25.78 10.95
N VAL A 54 29.04 26.09 10.71
CA VAL A 54 28.11 25.18 10.03
C VAL A 54 27.66 25.67 8.65
N GLY A 55 28.13 26.85 8.24
CA GLY A 55 27.76 27.49 6.99
C GLY A 55 26.38 28.17 7.02
N ALA A 56 26.03 28.82 5.91
CA ALA A 56 24.79 29.57 5.76
C ALA A 56 23.63 28.72 5.20
N GLY A 57 22.39 29.13 5.51
CA GLY A 57 21.16 28.52 5.00
C GLY A 57 20.48 27.54 5.95
N ASN A 58 19.15 27.52 5.97
CA ASN A 58 18.39 26.80 7.01
C ASN A 58 18.54 25.28 6.94
N ALA A 59 18.67 24.71 5.74
CA ALA A 59 18.74 23.26 5.56
C ALA A 59 20.03 22.66 6.16
N GLY A 60 21.18 23.28 5.88
CA GLY A 60 22.48 22.84 6.41
C GLY A 60 22.53 22.95 7.93
N VAL A 61 22.11 24.10 8.46
CA VAL A 61 22.06 24.33 9.91
C VAL A 61 21.11 23.38 10.63
N ALA A 62 19.97 23.03 10.02
CA ALA A 62 19.06 22.06 10.63
C ALA A 62 19.70 20.67 10.77
N VAL A 63 20.41 20.19 9.74
CA VAL A 63 21.13 18.92 9.79
C VAL A 63 22.20 18.94 10.86
N GLU A 64 22.98 20.01 10.90
CA GLU A 64 24.11 20.11 11.81
C GLU A 64 23.65 20.29 13.27
N ALA A 65 22.57 21.02 13.51
CA ALA A 65 21.94 21.10 14.84
C ALA A 65 21.50 19.73 15.36
N VAL A 66 20.95 18.86 14.51
CA VAL A 66 20.59 17.48 14.90
C VAL A 66 21.84 16.68 15.26
N GLN A 67 22.90 16.78 14.47
CA GLN A 67 24.16 16.05 14.73
C GLN A 67 24.81 16.52 16.03
N ALA A 68 24.89 17.83 16.23
CA ALA A 68 25.44 18.43 17.43
C ALA A 68 24.65 18.04 18.69
N ILE A 69 23.31 18.02 18.60
CA ILE A 69 22.44 17.53 19.68
C ILE A 69 22.74 16.06 20.01
N ALA A 70 22.79 15.21 18.99
CA ALA A 70 23.03 13.78 19.17
C ALA A 70 24.41 13.48 19.77
N TYR A 71 25.42 14.26 19.39
CA TYR A 71 26.81 14.05 19.82
C TYR A 71 27.10 14.59 21.22
N PHE A 72 26.67 15.82 21.53
CA PHE A 72 27.00 16.47 22.82
C PHE A 72 25.92 16.32 23.89
N GLN A 73 24.69 15.95 23.53
CA GLN A 73 23.52 15.95 24.43
C GLN A 73 23.43 17.23 25.30
N PRO A 74 23.43 18.43 24.68
CA PRO A 74 23.58 19.68 25.42
C PRO A 74 22.32 20.03 26.22
N ASN A 75 22.50 20.73 27.33
CA ASN A 75 21.40 21.34 28.06
C ASN A 75 20.84 22.57 27.32
N ILE A 76 21.75 23.33 26.69
CA ILE A 76 21.46 24.58 26.00
C ILE A 76 22.03 24.54 24.59
N LEU A 77 21.22 24.89 23.60
CA LEU A 77 21.66 25.05 22.22
C LEU A 77 21.52 26.52 21.80
N LEU A 78 22.57 27.11 21.24
CA LEU A 78 22.60 28.51 20.85
C LEU A 78 22.97 28.62 19.37
N PHE A 79 22.24 29.45 18.62
CA PHE A 79 22.70 29.92 17.32
C PHE A 79 23.18 31.35 17.47
N VAL A 80 24.48 31.58 17.34
CA VAL A 80 25.11 32.89 17.54
C VAL A 80 25.70 33.35 16.23
N GLY A 81 25.43 34.60 15.84
CA GLY A 81 26.07 35.19 14.67
C GLY A 81 25.52 36.56 14.35
N ILE A 82 25.45 36.92 13.07
CA ILE A 82 25.05 38.25 12.61
C ILE A 82 23.68 38.27 11.93
N ALA A 83 23.09 39.46 11.80
CA ALA A 83 21.88 39.68 11.03
C ALA A 83 21.84 41.11 10.45
N GLY A 84 21.04 41.29 9.40
CA GLY A 84 20.72 42.60 8.85
C GLY A 84 19.56 43.25 9.61
N GLY A 85 19.74 44.49 10.04
CA GLY A 85 18.70 45.27 10.73
C GLY A 85 17.64 45.80 9.77
N ILE A 86 16.37 45.50 10.05
CA ILE A 86 15.23 45.90 9.18
C ILE A 86 14.28 46.89 9.85
N LYS A 87 14.33 47.04 11.19
CA LYS A 87 13.48 47.94 11.95
C LYS A 87 14.06 48.23 13.35
N ASP A 88 14.00 49.48 13.80
CA ASP A 88 14.23 49.91 15.21
C ASP A 88 15.60 49.55 15.86
N VAL A 89 16.57 49.07 15.08
CA VAL A 89 17.92 48.64 15.53
C VAL A 89 19.04 49.43 14.85
N ALA A 90 20.21 49.48 15.49
CA ALA A 90 21.44 50.07 14.96
C ALA A 90 22.56 49.03 14.82
N ILE A 91 23.59 49.34 14.03
CA ILE A 91 24.77 48.47 13.86
C ILE A 91 25.45 48.26 15.22
N GLY A 92 25.71 47.01 15.57
CA GLY A 92 26.23 46.58 16.85
C GLY A 92 25.16 46.30 17.92
N ASP A 93 23.88 46.60 17.69
CA ASP A 93 22.82 46.12 18.59
C ASP A 93 22.73 44.58 18.52
N VAL A 94 22.22 43.95 19.58
CA VAL A 94 21.98 42.50 19.66
C VAL A 94 20.48 42.24 19.62
N VAL A 95 20.05 41.27 18.82
CA VAL A 95 18.66 40.80 18.74
C VAL A 95 18.60 39.33 19.15
N VAL A 96 17.83 39.07 20.18
CA VAL A 96 17.53 37.71 20.67
C VAL A 96 16.13 37.33 20.21
N ALA A 97 16.04 36.30 19.38
CA ALA A 97 14.78 35.94 18.75
C ALA A 97 13.77 35.40 19.79
N THR A 98 12.57 35.99 19.87
CA THR A 98 11.43 35.31 20.52
C THR A 98 10.87 34.24 19.60
N ASP A 99 10.70 34.62 18.34
CA ASP A 99 10.14 33.86 17.25
C ASP A 99 11.01 34.10 16.01
N VAL A 100 11.20 33.08 15.19
CA VAL A 100 11.89 33.19 13.90
C VAL A 100 10.91 32.79 12.79
N TYR A 101 10.55 33.76 11.97
CA TYR A 101 9.63 33.57 10.85
C TYR A 101 10.37 33.01 9.62
N GLY A 102 10.07 31.76 9.26
CA GLY A 102 10.44 31.20 7.96
C GLY A 102 9.54 31.78 6.87
N TYR A 103 9.95 32.89 6.27
CA TYR A 103 9.06 33.75 5.46
C TYR A 103 8.86 33.26 4.02
N GLU A 104 9.65 32.28 3.56
CA GLU A 104 9.64 31.84 2.16
C GLU A 104 8.59 30.76 1.85
N SER A 105 7.96 30.17 2.87
CA SER A 105 6.88 29.21 2.70
C SER A 105 5.58 29.90 2.30
N GLY A 106 4.98 29.52 1.17
CA GLY A 106 3.76 30.14 0.66
C GLY A 106 3.27 29.53 -0.65
N LYS A 107 2.15 30.06 -1.18
CA LYS A 107 1.61 29.72 -2.50
C LYS A 107 1.88 30.86 -3.47
N VAL A 108 2.44 30.57 -4.64
CA VAL A 108 2.64 31.56 -5.72
C VAL A 108 1.44 31.53 -6.67
N GLY A 109 0.76 32.68 -6.82
CA GLY A 109 -0.22 32.95 -7.87
C GLY A 109 0.18 34.23 -8.62
N GLU A 110 -0.75 35.15 -8.88
CA GLU A 110 -0.41 36.52 -9.35
C GLU A 110 0.36 37.33 -8.29
N GLN A 111 0.23 36.97 -7.01
CA GLN A 111 1.02 37.46 -5.89
C GLN A 111 1.45 36.29 -4.99
N PHE A 112 2.43 36.52 -4.12
CA PHE A 112 2.85 35.54 -3.13
C PHE A 112 1.91 35.54 -1.92
N PHE A 113 1.31 34.39 -1.61
CA PHE A 113 0.45 34.19 -0.44
C PHE A 113 1.22 33.48 0.67
N PRO A 114 1.61 34.18 1.75
CA PRO A 114 2.45 33.62 2.79
C PRO A 114 1.76 32.50 3.58
N ARG A 115 2.52 31.44 3.88
CA ARG A 115 2.18 30.36 4.80
C ARG A 115 3.32 30.22 5.81
N PRO A 116 3.49 31.20 6.71
CA PRO A 116 4.63 31.26 7.59
C PRO A 116 4.70 30.03 8.49
N LYS A 117 5.91 29.48 8.60
CA LYS A 117 6.28 28.61 9.70
C LYS A 117 7.06 29.43 10.71
N VAL A 118 6.89 29.12 11.99
CA VAL A 118 7.48 29.90 13.09
C VAL A 118 8.30 28.97 13.96
N GLY A 119 9.62 29.21 14.02
CA GLY A 119 10.50 28.61 15.03
C GLY A 119 10.40 29.42 16.32
N LYS A 120 10.27 28.76 17.47
CA LYS A 120 10.15 29.44 18.76
C LYS A 120 11.35 29.16 19.65
N SER A 121 11.94 30.21 20.20
CA SER A 121 12.97 30.07 21.23
C SER A 121 12.37 29.59 22.54
N ALA A 122 13.14 28.83 23.31
CA ALA A 122 12.71 28.30 24.60
C ALA A 122 12.29 29.43 25.55
N TYR A 123 11.08 29.33 26.11
CA TYR A 123 10.49 30.38 26.95
C TYR A 123 11.41 30.82 28.10
N ALA A 124 12.06 29.87 28.77
CA ALA A 124 13.00 30.16 29.86
C ALA A 124 14.20 30.99 29.39
N LEU A 125 14.73 30.73 28.19
CA LEU A 125 15.84 31.50 27.62
C LEU A 125 15.40 32.90 27.18
N VAL A 126 14.18 33.02 26.63
CA VAL A 126 13.57 34.33 26.32
C VAL A 126 13.40 35.17 27.59
N GLN A 127 12.91 34.59 28.69
CA GLN A 127 12.81 35.30 29.97
C GLN A 127 14.19 35.69 30.51
N ARG A 128 15.18 34.78 30.39
CA ARG A 128 16.55 35.07 30.79
C ARG A 128 17.13 36.24 30.00
N ALA A 129 16.96 36.25 28.68
CA ALA A 129 17.38 37.31 27.79
C ALA A 129 16.74 38.66 28.15
N LYS A 130 15.40 38.69 28.35
CA LYS A 130 14.67 39.90 28.79
C LYS A 130 15.21 40.47 30.10
N SER A 131 15.64 39.60 31.01
CA SER A 131 16.20 40.03 32.28
C SER A 131 17.64 40.54 32.13
N GLU A 132 18.50 39.96 31.28
CA GLU A 132 19.86 40.48 31.10
C GLU A 132 19.92 41.74 30.23
N ALA A 133 19.05 41.86 29.23
CA ALA A 133 18.92 43.07 28.41
C ALA A 133 18.67 44.34 29.24
N ARG A 134 18.01 44.23 30.41
CA ARG A 134 17.72 45.35 31.31
C ARG A 134 18.86 45.73 32.26
N LYS A 135 19.81 44.82 32.51
CA LYS A 135 20.84 44.98 33.56
C LYS A 135 22.15 45.57 33.03
N GLY A 136 22.45 45.38 31.75
CA GLY A 136 23.68 45.90 31.12
C GLY A 136 24.99 45.24 31.59
N GLU A 137 24.94 44.23 32.48
CA GLU A 137 26.12 43.51 32.98
C GLU A 137 26.94 42.86 31.85
N TRP A 138 26.26 42.41 30.79
CA TRP A 138 26.88 41.81 29.60
C TRP A 138 27.89 42.74 28.90
N LEU A 139 27.75 44.07 29.04
CA LEU A 139 28.68 45.04 28.44
C LEU A 139 30.10 44.90 29.01
N GLN A 140 30.25 44.36 30.21
CA GLN A 140 31.56 44.11 30.83
C GLN A 140 32.33 42.99 30.13
N ARG A 141 31.65 42.17 29.31
CA ARG A 141 32.28 41.12 28.49
C ARG A 141 32.81 41.64 27.15
N LEU A 142 32.57 42.92 26.84
CA LEU A 142 33.13 43.56 25.65
C LEU A 142 34.54 44.06 25.96
N SER A 143 35.46 43.82 25.04
CA SER A 143 36.86 44.25 25.13
C SER A 143 37.03 45.78 25.07
N SER A 144 36.00 46.51 24.64
CA SER A 144 36.02 47.96 24.47
C SER A 144 34.73 48.62 24.98
N ASN A 145 34.86 49.77 25.66
CA ASN A 145 33.75 50.64 26.03
C ASN A 145 33.22 51.39 24.79
N ALA A 146 32.46 50.70 23.93
CA ALA A 146 31.88 51.30 22.73
C ALA A 146 30.88 52.42 23.09
N VAL A 147 30.95 53.55 22.35
CA VAL A 147 30.01 54.67 22.45
C VAL A 147 29.44 54.94 21.05
N PRO A 148 28.10 54.91 20.85
CA PRO A 148 27.07 54.60 21.84
C PRO A 148 27.11 53.13 22.27
N GLN A 149 26.63 52.84 23.48
CA GLN A 149 26.56 51.48 23.98
C GLN A 149 25.54 50.65 23.18
N PRO A 150 25.89 49.42 22.78
CA PRO A 150 24.97 48.55 22.07
C PRO A 150 23.77 48.18 22.95
N ARG A 151 22.59 48.08 22.33
CA ARG A 151 21.34 47.69 23.00
C ARG A 151 21.01 46.25 22.68
N VAL A 152 20.20 45.62 23.53
CA VAL A 152 19.68 44.27 23.32
C VAL A 152 18.18 44.32 23.16
N PHE A 153 17.68 43.76 22.06
CA PHE A 153 16.27 43.60 21.77
C PHE A 153 15.88 42.13 21.87
N VAL A 154 14.75 41.86 22.53
CA VAL A 154 14.17 40.51 22.58
C VAL A 154 12.88 40.54 21.78
N ALA A 155 12.96 40.21 20.50
CA ALA A 155 11.90 40.41 19.52
C ALA A 155 11.98 39.39 18.36
N PRO A 156 10.97 39.30 17.48
CA PRO A 156 11.01 38.41 16.33
C PRO A 156 12.08 38.74 15.29
N ILE A 157 12.57 37.70 14.60
CA ILE A 157 13.51 37.76 13.47
C ILE A 157 12.89 37.03 12.27
N ALA A 158 13.26 37.40 11.04
CA ALA A 158 12.89 36.67 9.83
C ALA A 158 14.09 35.86 9.27
N ALA A 159 13.84 34.64 8.80
CA ALA A 159 14.85 33.75 8.23
C ALA A 159 14.42 33.22 6.85
N GLY A 160 15.35 33.23 5.89
CA GLY A 160 15.13 32.67 4.55
C GLY A 160 16.43 32.43 3.80
N GLU A 161 16.38 31.81 2.62
CA GLU A 161 17.59 31.41 1.88
C GLU A 161 18.23 32.54 1.05
N LYS A 162 17.79 33.79 1.23
CA LYS A 162 18.19 34.94 0.40
C LYS A 162 18.74 36.08 1.25
N VAL A 163 19.89 36.61 0.84
CA VAL A 163 20.45 37.85 1.40
C VAL A 163 19.62 39.05 0.98
N VAL A 164 19.02 39.76 1.94
CA VAL A 164 18.22 40.97 1.67
C VAL A 164 19.10 42.22 1.69
N ALA A 165 19.53 42.67 0.51
CA ALA A 165 20.53 43.74 0.38
C ALA A 165 19.95 45.14 0.13
N SER A 166 18.63 45.29 -0.08
CA SER A 166 18.02 46.59 -0.42
C SER A 166 16.59 46.74 0.09
N ARG A 167 16.25 47.95 0.56
CA ARG A 167 14.87 48.32 0.96
C ARG A 167 13.89 48.34 -0.21
N GLN A 168 14.40 48.45 -1.42
CA GLN A 168 13.60 48.42 -2.64
C GLN A 168 13.29 46.99 -3.09
N SER A 169 13.95 45.97 -2.52
CA SER A 169 13.70 44.58 -2.88
C SER A 169 12.29 44.15 -2.52
N ASP A 170 11.68 43.31 -3.37
CA ASP A 170 10.35 42.75 -3.13
C ASP A 170 10.29 42.00 -1.80
N ILE A 171 11.39 41.33 -1.41
CA ILE A 171 11.51 40.62 -0.15
C ILE A 171 11.45 41.58 1.04
N PHE A 172 12.19 42.70 1.00
CA PHE A 172 12.11 43.68 2.07
C PHE A 172 10.71 44.24 2.21
N GLN A 173 10.08 44.67 1.10
CA GLN A 173 8.72 45.19 1.11
C GLN A 173 7.72 44.14 1.65
N PHE A 174 7.87 42.88 1.23
CA PHE A 174 7.07 41.77 1.71
C PHE A 174 7.25 41.51 3.21
N LEU A 175 8.48 41.52 3.73
CA LEU A 175 8.76 41.39 5.16
C LEU A 175 8.12 42.52 5.96
N ARG A 176 8.22 43.77 5.47
CA ARG A 176 7.59 44.92 6.13
C ARG A 176 6.07 44.86 6.11
N ALA A 177 5.47 44.29 5.05
CA ALA A 177 4.02 44.16 4.91
C ALA A 177 3.45 42.98 5.73
N SER A 178 4.14 41.84 5.76
CA SER A 178 3.60 40.57 6.30
C SER A 178 4.15 40.20 7.69
N TYR A 179 5.32 40.72 8.08
CA TYR A 179 6.03 40.41 9.33
C TYR A 179 6.59 41.69 9.96
N ASN A 180 5.73 42.70 10.12
CA ASN A 180 6.11 44.06 10.53
C ASN A 180 6.73 44.14 11.95
N ASP A 181 6.53 43.11 12.77
CA ASP A 181 7.11 42.94 14.11
C ASP A 181 8.53 42.38 14.10
N ALA A 182 8.99 41.80 12.98
CA ALA A 182 10.38 41.38 12.83
C ALA A 182 11.31 42.60 12.70
N ILE A 183 12.40 42.57 13.47
CA ILE A 183 13.37 43.70 13.54
C ILE A 183 14.71 43.41 12.88
N ALA A 184 15.00 42.13 12.60
CA ALA A 184 16.18 41.68 11.87
C ALA A 184 15.84 40.57 10.87
N VAL A 185 16.75 40.35 9.90
CA VAL A 185 16.69 39.25 8.92
C VAL A 185 18.03 38.54 8.80
N GLU A 186 18.00 37.22 8.72
CA GLU A 186 19.15 36.31 8.60
C GLU A 186 18.77 35.05 7.81
N MET A 187 19.63 34.02 7.78
CA MET A 187 19.48 32.90 6.84
C MET A 187 19.40 31.50 7.49
N GLU A 188 19.49 31.36 8.81
CA GLU A 188 19.69 30.05 9.46
C GLU A 188 18.74 29.76 10.64
N GLY A 189 18.24 30.79 11.32
CA GLY A 189 17.59 30.68 12.63
C GLY A 189 16.31 29.85 12.61
N PHE A 190 15.61 29.81 11.47
CA PHE A 190 14.42 28.98 11.33
C PHE A 190 14.79 27.49 11.25
N GLY A 191 15.79 27.12 10.45
CA GLY A 191 16.30 25.76 10.35
C GLY A 191 16.82 25.23 11.69
N PHE A 192 17.60 26.07 12.40
CA PHE A 192 18.10 25.79 13.74
C PHE A 192 16.98 25.50 14.75
N LEU A 193 15.99 26.38 14.86
CA LEU A 193 14.88 26.18 15.81
C LEU A 193 13.95 25.04 15.39
N ASN A 194 13.81 24.78 14.09
CA ASN A 194 13.03 23.66 13.59
C ASN A 194 13.71 22.31 13.89
N ALA A 195 15.04 22.25 13.87
CA ALA A 195 15.80 21.08 14.33
C ALA A 195 15.65 20.89 15.84
N ALA A 196 15.82 21.96 16.63
CA ALA A 196 15.68 21.90 18.09
C ALA A 196 14.25 21.55 18.53
N PHE A 197 13.22 21.89 17.76
CA PHE A 197 11.83 21.56 18.06
C PHE A 197 11.59 20.05 18.23
N ALA A 198 12.38 19.21 17.55
CA ALA A 198 12.32 17.76 17.72
C ALA A 198 12.87 17.27 19.08
N TYR A 199 13.54 18.12 19.86
CA TYR A 199 14.24 17.79 21.10
C TYR A 199 13.74 18.66 22.27
N PRO A 200 12.58 18.32 22.88
CA PRO A 200 11.92 19.18 23.86
C PRO A 200 12.71 19.42 25.16
N ASP A 201 13.66 18.55 25.49
CA ASP A 201 14.51 18.66 26.68
C ASP A 201 15.66 19.66 26.50
N ILE A 202 15.91 20.10 25.27
CA ILE A 202 16.98 21.04 24.94
C ILE A 202 16.38 22.44 24.79
N LYS A 203 16.92 23.39 25.56
CA LYS A 203 16.50 24.77 25.47
C LYS A 203 17.31 25.46 24.36
N ALA A 204 16.66 25.83 23.27
CA ALA A 204 17.28 26.49 22.13
C ALA A 204 16.91 27.97 22.02
N ILE A 205 17.84 28.83 21.58
CA ILE A 205 17.58 30.25 21.28
C ILE A 205 18.55 30.78 20.22
N VAL A 206 18.09 31.75 19.41
CA VAL A 206 18.87 32.45 18.38
C VAL A 206 19.26 33.83 18.88
N ILE A 207 20.54 34.19 18.76
CA ILE A 207 21.13 35.46 19.20
C ILE A 207 21.95 36.05 18.06
N ARG A 208 21.55 37.22 17.55
CA ARG A 208 22.20 37.88 16.41
C ARG A 208 22.70 39.27 16.74
N GLY A 209 23.91 39.60 16.28
CA GLY A 209 24.42 40.97 16.27
C GLY A 209 24.09 41.66 14.95
N ILE A 210 23.70 42.93 14.98
CA ILE A 210 23.37 43.68 13.76
C ILE A 210 24.67 44.14 13.06
N SER A 211 25.01 43.53 11.93
CA SER A 211 26.21 43.84 11.13
C SER A 211 26.01 45.01 10.18
N ASP A 212 24.79 45.17 9.68
CA ASP A 212 24.41 46.16 8.69
C ASP A 212 22.93 46.50 8.81
N LEU A 213 22.56 47.66 8.28
CA LEU A 213 21.17 48.04 8.06
C LEU A 213 20.91 47.90 6.56
N ILE A 214 19.71 47.49 6.17
CA ILE A 214 19.34 47.27 4.75
C ILE A 214 19.39 48.58 3.89
N GLU A 215 19.84 49.70 4.47
CA GLU A 215 20.16 50.96 3.79
C GLU A 215 21.50 51.52 4.30
N GLY A 216 22.32 52.09 3.41
CA GLY A 216 23.55 52.83 3.77
C GLY A 216 24.91 52.16 3.51
N LYS A 217 25.00 51.09 2.69
CA LYS A 217 26.29 50.42 2.40
C LYS A 217 27.34 51.28 1.66
N ASN A 218 26.98 52.46 1.15
CA ASN A 218 27.84 53.32 0.32
C ASN A 218 28.18 54.70 0.93
N ASP A 219 28.12 54.84 2.26
CA ASP A 219 28.58 56.06 2.93
C ASP A 219 30.03 55.83 3.42
N ASP A 220 30.98 56.62 2.90
CA ASP A 220 32.43 56.56 3.23
C ASP A 220 32.73 56.86 4.72
N SER A 221 31.71 57.21 5.50
CA SER A 221 31.77 57.50 6.95
C SER A 221 31.51 56.28 7.86
N VAL A 222 31.27 55.09 7.30
CA VAL A 222 30.92 53.88 8.05
C VAL A 222 32.15 52.98 8.27
N GLU A 223 32.35 52.49 9.49
CA GLU A 223 33.37 51.46 9.84
C GLU A 223 33.42 50.36 8.76
N PRO A 224 34.61 49.87 8.31
CA PRO A 224 34.71 48.83 7.28
C PRO A 224 33.85 47.60 7.56
N GLU A 225 33.35 46.91 6.52
CA GLU A 225 32.46 45.76 6.68
C GLU A 225 33.03 44.68 7.61
N GLU A 226 34.31 44.34 7.46
CA GLU A 226 35.02 43.41 8.34
C GLU A 226 34.94 43.82 9.82
N VAL A 227 35.14 45.12 10.11
CA VAL A 227 35.05 45.68 11.48
C VAL A 227 33.64 45.58 12.02
N ARG A 228 32.62 45.82 11.19
CA ARG A 228 31.21 45.71 11.62
C ARG A 228 30.79 44.26 11.87
N LEU A 229 31.21 43.34 11.01
CA LEU A 229 30.98 41.90 11.16
C LEU A 229 31.62 41.39 12.45
N GLU A 230 32.87 41.77 12.69
CA GLU A 230 33.60 41.42 13.90
C GLU A 230 32.91 42.00 15.15
N LYS A 231 32.56 43.29 15.12
CA LYS A 231 31.85 43.97 16.22
C LYS A 231 30.52 43.31 16.54
N ALA A 232 29.69 43.06 15.53
CA ALA A 232 28.39 42.41 15.70
C ALA A 232 28.53 40.99 16.26
N SER A 233 29.50 40.22 15.75
CA SER A 233 29.80 38.86 16.22
C SER A 233 30.25 38.83 17.69
N HIS A 234 31.13 39.76 18.09
CA HIS A 234 31.58 39.89 19.48
C HIS A 234 30.44 40.33 20.41
N HIS A 235 29.59 41.25 19.98
CA HIS A 235 28.44 41.68 20.79
C HIS A 235 27.42 40.56 21.00
N ALA A 236 27.10 39.80 19.95
CA ALA A 236 26.22 38.63 20.04
C ALA A 236 26.81 37.55 20.97
N SER A 237 28.10 37.25 20.82
CA SER A 237 28.81 36.27 21.66
C SER A 237 28.87 36.70 23.12
N ALA A 238 29.23 37.96 23.40
CA ALA A 238 29.26 38.50 24.74
C ALA A 238 27.90 38.39 25.44
N PHE A 239 26.81 38.69 24.73
CA PHE A 239 25.46 38.53 25.29
C PHE A 239 25.09 37.06 25.53
N ALA A 240 25.43 36.16 24.59
CA ALA A 240 25.19 34.73 24.72
C ALA A 240 25.91 34.13 25.95
N PHE A 241 27.17 34.49 26.17
CA PHE A 241 27.93 34.06 27.34
C PHE A 241 27.48 34.73 28.64
N GLU A 242 26.98 35.97 28.61
CA GLU A 242 26.33 36.55 29.79
C GLU A 242 25.08 35.76 30.17
N MET A 243 24.24 35.40 29.20
CA MET A 243 23.09 34.54 29.43
C MET A 243 23.52 33.21 30.05
N LEU A 244 24.49 32.50 29.44
CA LEU A 244 25.01 31.23 29.97
C LEU A 244 25.51 31.37 31.41
N SER A 245 26.21 32.47 31.74
CA SER A 245 26.77 32.69 33.08
C SER A 245 25.74 32.83 34.20
N LYS A 246 24.47 33.06 33.85
CA LYS A 246 23.36 33.29 34.78
C LYS A 246 22.26 32.22 34.66
N LEU A 247 22.47 31.20 33.84
CA LEU A 247 21.55 30.07 33.73
C LEU A 247 21.81 29.09 34.86
N LYS A 248 20.72 28.73 35.55
CA LYS A 248 20.70 27.60 36.47
C LYS A 248 20.34 26.36 35.68
N VAL A 249 21.28 25.43 35.63
CA VAL A 249 21.03 24.09 35.14
C VAL A 249 20.91 23.22 36.39
N ASP A 250 19.79 22.53 36.55
CA ASP A 250 19.67 21.55 37.63
C ASP A 250 20.81 20.53 37.46
N PRO A 251 21.63 20.29 38.51
CA PRO A 251 22.83 19.49 38.35
C PRO A 251 22.46 18.10 37.82
N CYS A 252 22.99 17.78 36.64
CA CYS A 252 22.95 16.44 36.10
C CYS A 252 23.73 15.53 37.06
N GLU A 253 23.03 14.66 37.78
CA GLU A 253 23.60 13.69 38.70
C GLU A 253 24.62 12.81 37.96
N SER A 254 25.91 13.14 38.11
CA SER A 254 27.00 12.28 37.70
C SER A 254 27.54 11.55 38.93
N ASN A 255 27.41 10.22 38.84
CA ASN A 255 28.14 9.18 39.55
C ASN A 255 27.79 8.89 41.03
N GLN A 256 27.02 7.80 41.15
CA GLN A 256 26.78 6.88 42.29
C GLN A 256 25.50 7.09 43.13
N THR A 257 24.43 6.34 42.74
CA THR A 257 23.23 5.93 43.50
C THR A 257 22.27 7.00 44.07
N PRO A 258 21.36 7.56 43.24
CA PRO A 258 19.95 7.76 43.67
C PRO A 258 18.86 7.35 42.63
N VAL A 259 19.22 7.07 41.37
CA VAL A 259 18.27 6.75 40.27
C VAL A 259 17.41 5.52 40.56
N VAL A 260 17.96 4.52 41.25
CA VAL A 260 17.22 3.30 41.60
C VAL A 260 16.03 3.62 42.53
N ARG A 261 16.13 4.60 43.44
CA ARG A 261 15.01 4.96 44.33
C ARG A 261 13.91 5.77 43.65
N SER A 262 14.23 6.69 42.74
CA SER A 262 13.20 7.49 42.05
C SER A 262 12.44 6.69 40.98
N ILE A 263 13.12 5.75 40.32
CA ILE A 263 12.50 4.84 39.36
C ILE A 263 11.70 3.74 40.06
N LEU A 264 12.18 3.19 41.18
CA LEU A 264 11.38 2.27 41.99
C LEU A 264 10.08 2.93 42.47
N ASN A 265 10.14 4.18 42.95
CA ASN A 265 8.93 4.92 43.35
C ASN A 265 7.99 5.15 42.17
N THR A 266 8.51 5.41 40.97
CA THR A 266 7.65 5.57 39.78
C THR A 266 7.06 4.25 39.31
N ARG A 267 7.83 3.15 39.31
CA ARG A 267 7.33 1.81 39.00
C ARG A 267 6.16 1.45 39.92
N GLU A 268 6.28 1.73 41.22
CA GLU A 268 5.22 1.49 42.19
C GLU A 268 4.00 2.39 41.93
N ALA A 269 4.20 3.66 41.59
CA ALA A 269 3.12 4.58 41.26
C ALA A 269 2.35 4.15 39.98
N LEU A 270 3.07 3.76 38.92
CA LEU A 270 2.44 3.24 37.69
C LEU A 270 1.69 1.92 37.94
N LEU A 271 2.25 1.03 38.75
CA LEU A 271 1.58 -0.22 39.14
C LEU A 271 0.33 0.05 40.00
N ASN A 272 0.37 1.04 40.88
CA ASN A 272 -0.80 1.46 41.67
C ASN A 272 -1.91 2.02 40.77
N ALA A 273 -1.56 2.90 39.81
CA ALA A 273 -2.49 3.38 38.78
C ALA A 273 -3.07 2.22 37.92
N SER A 274 -2.34 1.10 37.83
CA SER A 274 -2.73 -0.08 37.06
C SER A 274 -3.80 -0.96 37.71
N LYS A 275 -4.09 -0.77 39.01
CA LYS A 275 -4.99 -1.65 39.79
C LYS A 275 -6.40 -1.75 39.21
N GLY A 276 -6.94 -0.66 38.65
CA GLY A 276 -8.28 -0.64 38.06
C GLY A 276 -8.45 -1.69 36.95
N LEU A 277 -7.47 -1.80 36.03
CA LEU A 277 -7.48 -2.82 34.98
C LEU A 277 -7.05 -4.21 35.50
N LEU A 278 -6.03 -4.28 36.37
CA LEU A 278 -5.50 -5.55 36.87
C LEU A 278 -6.50 -6.33 37.74
N ASN A 279 -7.41 -5.64 38.44
CA ASN A 279 -8.45 -6.28 39.25
C ASN A 279 -9.63 -6.80 38.42
N TRP A 280 -9.63 -6.57 37.10
CA TRP A 280 -10.68 -7.07 36.22
C TRP A 280 -10.72 -8.61 36.21
N LYS A 281 -11.93 -9.17 36.21
CA LYS A 281 -12.12 -10.63 36.32
C LYS A 281 -11.57 -11.34 35.07
N ARG A 282 -10.52 -12.14 35.27
CA ARG A 282 -9.84 -12.95 34.22
C ARG A 282 -10.39 -14.36 34.05
N LYS A 283 -11.15 -14.85 35.04
CA LYS A 283 -11.57 -16.25 35.14
C LYS A 283 -13.09 -16.39 35.05
N LEU A 284 -13.55 -17.48 34.45
CA LEU A 284 -14.92 -17.98 34.53
C LEU A 284 -15.17 -18.62 35.90
N GLY A 285 -16.39 -19.14 36.12
CA GLY A 285 -16.88 -19.81 37.33
C GLY A 285 -15.83 -20.50 38.21
N ASN A 286 -15.65 -21.82 38.12
CA ASN A 286 -14.69 -22.59 38.91
C ASN A 286 -13.21 -22.31 38.57
N ASN A 287 -12.82 -21.03 38.51
CA ASN A 287 -11.47 -20.53 38.30
C ASN A 287 -10.84 -20.89 36.93
N GLN A 288 -11.66 -21.21 35.94
CA GLN A 288 -11.22 -21.59 34.59
C GLN A 288 -10.89 -20.36 33.72
N GLN A 289 -9.89 -20.46 32.84
CA GLN A 289 -9.55 -19.44 31.83
C GLN A 289 -9.77 -19.99 30.42
N ILE A 290 -10.20 -19.12 29.51
CA ILE A 290 -10.32 -19.45 28.09
C ILE A 290 -8.95 -19.16 27.46
N PRO A 291 -8.31 -20.14 26.77
CA PRO A 291 -7.05 -19.91 26.07
C PRO A 291 -7.24 -18.91 24.93
N ARG A 292 -6.25 -18.02 24.72
CA ARG A 292 -6.28 -16.99 23.68
C ARG A 292 -4.98 -16.99 22.89
N PRO A 293 -4.97 -17.38 21.59
CA PRO A 293 -3.75 -17.32 20.77
C PRO A 293 -3.22 -15.88 20.64
N GLU A 294 -4.10 -14.89 20.65
CA GLU A 294 -3.75 -13.47 20.58
C GLU A 294 -2.90 -13.02 21.77
N LEU A 295 -3.05 -13.65 22.94
CA LEU A 295 -2.21 -13.37 24.11
C LEU A 295 -0.75 -13.71 23.83
N GLU A 296 -0.47 -14.85 23.21
CA GLU A 296 0.89 -15.27 22.88
C GLU A 296 1.49 -14.40 21.77
N GLN A 297 0.69 -13.92 20.81
CA GLN A 297 1.14 -12.96 19.81
C GLN A 297 1.60 -11.64 20.47
N LEU A 298 0.82 -11.10 21.41
CA LEU A 298 1.18 -9.87 22.14
C LEU A 298 2.43 -10.07 22.99
N LYS A 299 2.54 -11.20 23.71
CA LYS A 299 3.73 -11.53 24.51
C LYS A 299 4.99 -11.63 23.64
N ASN A 300 4.90 -12.34 22.51
CA ASN A 300 6.02 -12.51 21.59
C ASN A 300 6.49 -11.17 21.06
N ARG A 301 5.57 -10.30 20.62
CA ARG A 301 5.90 -8.95 20.15
C ARG A 301 6.63 -8.12 21.21
N ILE A 302 6.09 -8.08 22.43
CA ILE A 302 6.71 -7.36 23.55
C ILE A 302 8.12 -7.90 23.84
N ALA A 303 8.31 -9.22 23.73
CA ALA A 303 9.62 -9.83 23.96
C ALA A 303 10.63 -9.52 22.84
N THR A 304 10.22 -9.61 21.56
CA THR A 304 11.13 -9.58 20.41
C THR A 304 11.38 -8.19 19.82
N GLU A 305 10.38 -7.32 19.82
CA GLU A 305 10.48 -5.99 19.20
C GLU A 305 11.13 -4.99 20.17
N SER A 306 11.74 -3.91 19.64
CA SER A 306 12.31 -2.84 20.46
C SER A 306 11.24 -1.88 20.97
N SER A 307 10.18 -1.66 20.21
CA SER A 307 8.95 -0.96 20.59
C SER A 307 7.80 -1.50 19.73
N SER A 308 6.56 -1.36 20.20
CA SER A 308 5.39 -1.84 19.43
C SER A 308 4.13 -1.09 19.82
N THR A 309 3.26 -0.75 18.88
CA THR A 309 1.91 -0.22 19.16
C THR A 309 0.87 -1.09 18.48
N THR A 310 0.04 -1.79 19.27
CA THR A 310 -1.00 -2.71 18.77
C THR A 310 -2.38 -2.26 19.22
N ILE A 311 -3.31 -2.15 18.26
CA ILE A 311 -4.73 -1.91 18.53
C ILE A 311 -5.49 -3.23 18.43
N VAL A 312 -6.00 -3.71 19.57
CA VAL A 312 -6.80 -4.94 19.65
C VAL A 312 -8.26 -4.61 19.38
N LEU A 313 -8.78 -5.13 18.28
CA LEU A 313 -10.16 -4.95 17.84
C LEU A 313 -11.01 -6.17 18.21
N GLY A 314 -12.29 -5.95 18.49
CA GLY A 314 -13.24 -7.04 18.68
C GLY A 314 -14.61 -6.55 19.11
N ALA A 315 -15.65 -7.38 18.95
CA ALA A 315 -17.01 -7.01 19.33
C ALA A 315 -17.22 -7.04 20.86
N PRO A 316 -18.38 -6.54 21.36
CA PRO A 316 -18.71 -6.61 22.79
C PRO A 316 -18.75 -8.06 23.32
N GLY A 317 -18.22 -8.26 24.53
CA GLY A 317 -18.23 -9.57 25.20
C GLY A 317 -17.13 -10.55 24.78
N TYR A 318 -16.34 -10.25 23.73
CA TYR A 318 -15.25 -11.11 23.22
C TYR A 318 -14.11 -11.34 24.23
N GLY A 319 -14.07 -10.56 25.31
CA GLY A 319 -13.09 -10.72 26.39
C GLY A 319 -11.88 -9.81 26.30
N LYS A 320 -11.96 -8.68 25.58
CA LYS A 320 -10.87 -7.68 25.46
C LYS A 320 -10.29 -7.27 26.82
N SER A 321 -11.14 -6.83 27.76
CA SER A 321 -10.67 -6.45 29.11
C SER A 321 -10.06 -7.62 29.90
N ALA A 322 -10.55 -8.84 29.69
CA ALA A 322 -9.97 -10.04 30.33
C ALA A 322 -8.61 -10.41 29.72
N LEU A 323 -8.44 -10.23 28.40
CA LEU A 323 -7.16 -10.35 27.71
C LEU A 323 -6.16 -9.31 28.23
N MET A 324 -6.57 -8.02 28.30
CA MET A 324 -5.73 -6.93 28.80
C MET A 324 -5.31 -7.13 30.26
N ALA A 325 -6.23 -7.53 31.13
CA ALA A 325 -5.89 -7.87 32.50
C ALA A 325 -4.95 -9.07 32.56
N THR A 326 -5.15 -10.10 31.74
CA THR A 326 -4.26 -11.28 31.70
C THR A 326 -2.86 -10.91 31.21
N LEU A 327 -2.75 -10.06 30.19
CA LEU A 327 -1.48 -9.51 29.71
C LEU A 327 -0.80 -8.65 30.78
N GLY A 328 -1.57 -7.81 31.49
CA GLY A 328 -1.04 -6.99 32.60
C GLY A 328 -0.52 -7.83 33.76
N HIS A 329 -1.21 -8.92 34.14
CA HIS A 329 -0.70 -9.84 35.17
C HIS A 329 0.58 -10.55 34.70
N TRP A 330 0.64 -11.00 33.44
CA TRP A 330 1.87 -11.55 32.87
C TRP A 330 3.02 -10.53 32.89
N ALA A 331 2.76 -9.28 32.51
CA ALA A 331 3.76 -8.21 32.56
C ALA A 331 4.34 -8.02 33.97
N VAL A 332 3.48 -8.04 34.99
CA VAL A 332 3.89 -7.93 36.40
C VAL A 332 4.69 -9.17 36.84
N GLU A 333 4.28 -10.37 36.43
CA GLU A 333 4.98 -11.64 36.72
C GLU A 333 6.39 -11.67 36.09
N GLU A 334 6.53 -11.19 34.86
CA GLU A 334 7.81 -11.04 34.14
C GLU A 334 8.61 -9.78 34.58
N LYS A 335 8.08 -9.01 35.53
CA LYS A 335 8.70 -7.80 36.10
C LYS A 335 8.88 -6.63 35.12
N TYR A 336 8.07 -6.57 34.07
CA TYR A 336 7.97 -5.36 33.24
C TYR A 336 7.28 -4.24 34.02
N PRO A 337 7.83 -3.01 34.01
CA PRO A 337 7.09 -1.80 34.35
C PRO A 337 5.79 -1.71 33.54
N LEU A 338 4.71 -1.35 34.21
CA LEU A 338 3.37 -1.37 33.64
C LEU A 338 2.59 -0.12 34.06
N LEU A 339 1.98 0.54 33.07
CA LEU A 339 0.83 1.42 33.27
C LEU A 339 -0.38 0.83 32.55
N ALA A 340 -1.43 0.50 33.28
CA ALA A 340 -2.63 -0.13 32.74
C ALA A 340 -3.90 0.63 33.13
N MET A 341 -4.61 1.19 32.15
CA MET A 341 -5.74 2.07 32.42
C MET A 341 -7.01 1.53 31.74
N LYS A 342 -8.14 1.68 32.43
CA LYS A 342 -9.47 1.52 31.84
C LYS A 342 -10.01 2.90 31.51
N ALA A 343 -10.22 3.17 30.22
CA ALA A 343 -10.60 4.50 29.76
C ALA A 343 -11.96 4.96 30.32
N ASP A 344 -12.90 4.04 30.57
CA ASP A 344 -14.22 4.30 31.16
C ASP A 344 -14.18 4.67 32.66
N TYR A 345 -13.05 4.50 33.34
CA TYR A 345 -12.88 4.86 34.75
C TYR A 345 -12.36 6.29 34.94
N LEU A 346 -11.88 6.93 33.88
CA LEU A 346 -11.33 8.29 33.95
C LEU A 346 -12.42 9.32 34.26
N SER A 347 -12.13 10.24 35.18
CA SER A 347 -13.04 11.33 35.56
C SER A 347 -13.46 12.17 34.34
N ASN A 348 -14.68 12.73 34.35
CA ASN A 348 -15.17 13.63 33.31
C ASN A 348 -14.44 14.98 33.27
N THR A 349 -13.61 15.29 34.28
CA THR A 349 -12.79 16.50 34.36
C THR A 349 -11.51 16.43 33.55
N VAL A 350 -11.09 15.24 33.09
CA VAL A 350 -9.82 15.05 32.38
C VAL A 350 -9.88 15.65 30.97
N ASN A 351 -9.23 16.79 30.74
CA ASN A 351 -9.17 17.42 29.41
C ASN A 351 -7.75 17.69 28.92
N THR A 352 -6.77 17.60 29.83
CA THR A 352 -5.35 17.82 29.58
C THR A 352 -4.50 16.67 30.11
N ILE A 353 -3.21 16.65 29.77
CA ILE A 353 -2.28 15.63 30.29
C ILE A 353 -1.99 15.86 31.78
N GLU A 354 -2.09 17.11 32.25
CA GLU A 354 -2.07 17.52 33.65
C GLU A 354 -3.26 16.90 34.39
N ASP A 355 -4.47 17.00 33.85
CA ASP A 355 -5.65 16.42 34.51
C ASP A 355 -5.52 14.89 34.60
N LEU A 356 -5.01 14.24 33.54
CA LEU A 356 -4.76 12.80 33.56
C LEU A 356 -3.75 12.44 34.66
N GLN A 357 -2.66 13.21 34.79
CA GLN A 357 -1.67 13.02 35.85
C GLN A 357 -2.30 13.02 37.24
N HIS A 358 -3.17 13.98 37.53
CA HIS A 358 -3.85 14.08 38.83
C HIS A 358 -4.85 12.94 39.04
N ASP A 359 -5.60 12.55 38.00
CA ASP A 359 -6.59 11.46 38.04
C ASP A 359 -5.95 10.10 38.34
N ILE A 360 -4.74 9.85 37.82
CA ILE A 360 -4.00 8.59 38.06
C ILE A 360 -2.93 8.70 39.16
N TYR A 361 -2.94 9.79 39.93
CA TYR A 361 -2.08 10.03 41.11
C TYR A 361 -0.57 9.90 40.84
N LEU A 362 -0.07 10.50 39.75
CA LEU A 362 1.37 10.53 39.45
C LEU A 362 2.03 11.86 39.82
N ASP A 363 3.25 11.78 40.35
CA ASP A 363 4.06 12.96 40.72
C ASP A 363 4.64 13.72 39.51
N ARG A 364 4.53 13.15 38.31
CA ARG A 364 5.03 13.69 37.04
C ARG A 364 4.11 13.32 35.89
N HIS A 365 4.18 14.01 34.76
CA HIS A 365 3.34 13.69 33.62
C HIS A 365 3.50 12.23 33.18
N PRO A 366 2.40 11.52 32.83
CA PRO A 366 2.45 10.12 32.45
C PRO A 366 3.44 9.82 31.31
N LYS A 367 3.50 10.71 30.31
CA LYS A 367 4.45 10.61 29.19
C LYS A 367 5.93 10.65 29.64
N ASP A 368 6.24 11.51 30.61
CA ASP A 368 7.61 11.71 31.10
C ASP A 368 7.99 10.56 32.07
N ALA A 369 7.01 10.07 32.84
CA ALA A 369 7.17 8.86 33.66
C ALA A 369 7.53 7.65 32.82
N ILE A 370 6.79 7.44 31.73
CA ILE A 370 6.99 6.30 30.82
C ILE A 370 8.34 6.42 30.13
N LYS A 371 8.68 7.59 29.56
CA LYS A 371 9.98 7.81 28.90
C LYS A 371 11.17 7.63 29.84
N ALA A 372 11.07 8.09 31.08
CA ALA A 372 12.13 7.92 32.07
C ALA A 372 12.43 6.44 32.37
N ILE A 373 11.41 5.56 32.31
CA ILE A 373 11.60 4.12 32.46
C ILE A 373 12.09 3.50 31.14
N ALA A 374 11.51 3.90 30.00
CA ALA A 374 11.86 3.42 28.67
C ALA A 374 13.35 3.60 28.33
N ASN A 375 13.98 4.67 28.84
CA ASN A 375 15.41 4.91 28.69
C ASN A 375 16.31 3.85 29.37
N GLN A 376 15.77 3.00 30.24
CA GLN A 376 16.53 1.97 30.97
C GLN A 376 16.07 0.56 30.64
N GLU A 377 14.77 0.37 30.39
CA GLU A 377 14.16 -0.94 30.22
C GLU A 377 12.82 -0.86 29.50
N LYS A 378 12.32 -2.01 29.04
CA LYS A 378 11.00 -2.12 28.39
C LYS A 378 9.88 -1.77 29.37
N ILE A 379 8.94 -0.93 28.93
CA ILE A 379 7.73 -0.56 29.67
C ILE A 379 6.49 -0.83 28.82
N ILE A 380 5.43 -1.32 29.47
CA ILE A 380 4.16 -1.66 28.82
C ILE A 380 3.09 -0.64 29.22
N LEU A 381 2.41 -0.09 28.21
CA LEU A 381 1.23 0.77 28.36
C LEU A 381 0.00 0.03 27.86
N LEU A 382 -0.94 -0.29 28.76
CA LEU A 382 -2.20 -0.93 28.43
C LEU A 382 -3.33 0.09 28.55
N ILE A 383 -4.11 0.29 27.49
CA ILE A 383 -5.28 1.17 27.51
C ILE A 383 -6.51 0.38 27.05
N ASP A 384 -7.39 0.02 27.97
CA ASP A 384 -8.59 -0.75 27.68
C ASP A 384 -9.80 0.17 27.43
N GLN A 385 -10.65 -0.23 26.49
CA GLN A 385 -11.92 0.39 26.11
C GLN A 385 -11.84 1.84 25.66
N LEU A 386 -10.95 2.16 24.71
CA LEU A 386 -10.96 3.48 24.05
C LEU A 386 -12.34 3.83 23.47
N ASP A 387 -13.09 2.81 23.03
CA ASP A 387 -14.47 2.94 22.54
C ASP A 387 -15.42 3.52 23.59
N ALA A 388 -15.24 3.23 24.88
CA ALA A 388 -16.14 3.71 25.93
C ALA A 388 -16.08 5.24 26.12
N LEU A 389 -14.94 5.87 25.83
CA LEU A 389 -14.80 7.33 25.80
C LEU A 389 -15.25 7.95 24.48
N SER A 390 -15.39 7.14 23.42
CA SER A 390 -16.08 7.54 22.19
C SER A 390 -17.60 7.37 22.27
N GLU A 391 -18.08 6.48 23.15
CA GLU A 391 -19.50 6.25 23.52
C GLU A 391 -20.01 7.21 24.61
N LEU A 392 -19.17 8.10 25.15
CA LEU A 392 -19.55 9.10 26.14
C LEU A 392 -19.05 10.49 25.71
N LEU A 393 -19.96 11.45 25.58
CA LEU A 393 -19.73 12.90 25.44
C LEU A 393 -19.24 13.44 24.08
N ASP A 394 -20.16 13.84 23.19
CA ASP A 394 -19.88 14.90 22.20
C ASP A 394 -20.35 16.26 22.71
N ARG A 395 -19.92 16.54 23.95
CA ARG A 395 -19.75 17.91 24.42
C ARG A 395 -18.33 18.19 24.88
N GLN A 396 -17.52 17.17 25.22
CA GLN A 396 -16.12 17.35 25.64
C GLN A 396 -15.21 16.19 25.15
N PRO A 397 -14.67 16.27 23.92
CA PRO A 397 -13.76 15.25 23.37
C PRO A 397 -12.36 15.23 24.03
N GLY A 398 -12.16 15.98 25.12
CA GLY A 398 -10.85 16.13 25.78
C GLY A 398 -10.25 14.80 26.24
N ARG A 399 -11.05 13.94 26.91
CA ARG A 399 -10.58 12.66 27.48
C ARG A 399 -10.00 11.71 26.45
N LEU A 400 -10.75 11.45 25.38
CA LEU A 400 -10.30 10.57 24.31
C LEU A 400 -9.08 11.18 23.60
N ASN A 401 -9.09 12.49 23.33
CA ASN A 401 -7.95 13.17 22.72
C ASN A 401 -6.68 13.09 23.57
N VAL A 402 -6.77 13.16 24.91
CA VAL A 402 -5.61 13.00 25.79
C VAL A 402 -5.01 11.60 25.66
N LEU A 403 -5.83 10.54 25.68
CA LEU A 403 -5.34 9.17 25.51
C LEU A 403 -4.78 8.91 24.11
N LEU A 404 -5.45 9.39 23.06
CA LEU A 404 -4.96 9.27 21.69
C LEU A 404 -3.63 10.02 21.50
N SER A 405 -3.51 11.21 22.07
CA SER A 405 -2.26 11.99 22.02
C SER A 405 -1.15 11.30 22.81
N LEU A 406 -1.47 10.66 23.93
CA LEU A 406 -0.50 9.88 24.71
C LEU A 406 0.01 8.67 23.91
N ILE A 407 -0.87 7.93 23.24
CA ILE A 407 -0.50 6.80 22.37
C ILE A 407 0.41 7.29 21.23
N LEU A 408 -0.01 8.32 20.49
CA LEU A 408 0.73 8.88 19.36
C LEU A 408 2.10 9.43 19.77
N TYR A 409 2.19 10.02 20.97
CA TYR A 409 3.46 10.57 21.47
C TYR A 409 4.46 9.49 21.89
N LEU A 410 3.95 8.34 22.34
CA LEU A 410 4.78 7.25 22.87
C LEU A 410 5.05 6.14 21.85
N SER A 411 4.31 6.08 20.73
CA SER A 411 4.40 4.99 19.76
C SER A 411 5.79 4.80 19.16
N ASP A 412 6.52 5.90 18.95
CA ASP A 412 7.85 5.91 18.34
C ASP A 412 8.97 5.92 19.39
N THR A 413 8.64 5.73 20.67
CA THR A 413 9.64 5.69 21.76
C THR A 413 10.18 4.27 21.88
N GLU A 414 11.50 4.12 21.73
CA GLU A 414 12.20 2.84 21.96
C GLU A 414 11.90 2.32 23.37
N ASN A 415 11.79 0.99 23.52
CA ASN A 415 11.42 0.28 24.74
C ASN A 415 9.97 0.52 25.24
N VAL A 416 9.13 1.24 24.51
CA VAL A 416 7.71 1.39 24.86
C VAL A 416 6.85 0.42 24.05
N HIS A 417 6.06 -0.40 24.73
CA HIS A 417 5.09 -1.28 24.12
C HIS A 417 3.66 -0.87 24.52
N ILE A 418 2.88 -0.44 23.55
CA ILE A 418 1.51 0.04 23.73
C ILE A 418 0.53 -1.01 23.21
N VAL A 419 -0.44 -1.39 24.03
CA VAL A 419 -1.59 -2.19 23.62
C VAL A 419 -2.85 -1.44 24.00
N ALA A 420 -3.67 -1.08 23.02
CA ALA A 420 -4.94 -0.41 23.24
C ALA A 420 -6.09 -1.27 22.72
N THR A 421 -7.25 -1.25 23.37
CA THR A 421 -8.44 -1.98 22.89
C THR A 421 -9.53 -1.02 22.42
N CYS A 422 -10.19 -1.40 21.33
CA CYS A 422 -11.33 -0.68 20.77
C CYS A 422 -12.32 -1.67 20.15
N ARG A 423 -13.54 -1.23 19.87
CA ARG A 423 -14.47 -1.99 19.04
C ARG A 423 -14.18 -1.71 17.56
N GLU A 424 -14.38 -2.73 16.74
CA GLU A 424 -14.05 -2.67 15.32
C GLU A 424 -14.87 -1.61 14.58
N PHE A 425 -16.17 -1.52 14.86
CA PHE A 425 -17.05 -0.55 14.22
C PHE A 425 -16.62 0.90 14.55
N GLU A 426 -16.42 1.20 15.83
CA GLU A 426 -16.03 2.51 16.31
C GLU A 426 -14.64 2.92 15.80
N PHE A 427 -13.69 1.97 15.74
CA PHE A 427 -12.37 2.23 15.16
C PHE A 427 -12.44 2.54 13.67
N ARG A 428 -13.27 1.81 12.89
CA ARG A 428 -13.41 2.01 11.44
C ARG A 428 -14.22 3.24 11.05
N HIS A 429 -15.19 3.65 11.87
CA HIS A 429 -16.12 4.73 11.53
C HIS A 429 -15.91 6.02 12.34
N GLY A 430 -15.13 5.98 13.42
CA GLY A 430 -14.83 7.14 14.25
C GLY A 430 -13.70 7.98 13.66
N THR A 431 -14.00 9.23 13.26
CA THR A 431 -13.01 10.16 12.68
C THR A 431 -11.82 10.46 13.60
N GLN A 432 -12.00 10.34 14.92
CA GLN A 432 -10.92 10.52 15.90
C GLN A 432 -9.89 9.39 15.86
N PHE A 433 -10.31 8.18 15.48
CA PHE A 433 -9.44 6.99 15.38
C PHE A 433 -8.68 6.89 14.07
N ALA A 434 -8.99 7.74 13.07
CA ALA A 434 -8.27 7.80 11.79
C ALA A 434 -6.75 8.00 11.99
N ARG A 435 -6.35 8.67 13.07
CA ARG A 435 -4.93 8.91 13.43
C ARG A 435 -4.20 7.63 13.87
N LEU A 436 -4.93 6.58 14.25
CA LEU A 436 -4.39 5.30 14.68
C LEU A 436 -4.40 4.25 13.54
N GLU A 437 -4.88 4.60 12.33
CA GLU A 437 -5.06 3.63 11.24
C GLU A 437 -3.76 2.95 10.80
N ASN A 438 -2.63 3.63 10.95
CA ASN A 438 -1.29 3.16 10.58
C ASN A 438 -0.67 2.20 11.60
N PHE A 439 -1.27 2.05 12.79
CA PHE A 439 -0.79 1.11 13.79
C PHE A 439 -1.28 -0.30 13.53
N GLU A 440 -0.52 -1.26 14.05
CA GLU A 440 -0.77 -2.68 13.88
C GLU A 440 -2.10 -3.08 14.53
N ARG A 441 -2.89 -3.88 13.81
CA ARG A 441 -4.24 -4.29 14.24
C ARG A 441 -4.24 -5.76 14.60
N LEU A 442 -4.87 -6.09 15.72
CA LEU A 442 -5.05 -7.47 16.17
C LEU A 442 -6.53 -7.75 16.40
N ASP A 443 -7.16 -8.49 15.49
CA ASP A 443 -8.56 -8.86 15.60
C ASP A 443 -8.74 -10.03 16.57
N LEU A 444 -9.33 -9.75 17.73
CA LEU A 444 -9.66 -10.76 18.74
C LEU A 444 -10.78 -11.68 18.23
N GLN A 445 -10.49 -12.97 18.09
CA GLN A 445 -11.46 -13.93 17.58
C GLN A 445 -12.31 -14.56 18.68
N LEU A 446 -13.50 -15.03 18.30
CA LEU A 446 -14.28 -15.90 19.19
C LEU A 446 -13.53 -17.22 19.42
N PRO A 447 -13.53 -17.75 20.65
CA PRO A 447 -12.98 -19.08 20.94
C PRO A 447 -13.74 -20.14 20.15
N THR A 448 -13.03 -21.22 19.79
CA THR A 448 -13.62 -22.31 19.03
C THR A 448 -14.53 -23.14 19.93
N TRP A 449 -15.43 -23.92 19.34
CA TRP A 449 -16.26 -24.85 20.12
C TRP A 449 -15.42 -25.88 20.88
N GLY A 450 -14.25 -26.26 20.33
CA GLY A 450 -13.28 -27.14 20.98
C GLY A 450 -12.71 -26.56 22.28
N ASP A 451 -12.58 -25.23 22.38
CA ASP A 451 -12.12 -24.56 23.60
C ASP A 451 -13.23 -24.47 24.66
N ILE A 452 -14.49 -24.38 24.23
CA ILE A 452 -15.66 -24.18 25.11
C ILE A 452 -16.23 -25.50 25.66
N ALA A 453 -16.29 -26.56 24.84
CA ALA A 453 -16.89 -27.83 25.25
C ALA A 453 -16.28 -28.42 26.56
N PRO A 454 -14.95 -28.43 26.77
CA PRO A 454 -14.36 -28.94 28.01
C PRO A 454 -14.73 -28.12 29.27
N ILE A 455 -14.99 -26.82 29.12
CA ILE A 455 -15.43 -25.94 30.21
C ILE A 455 -16.84 -26.32 30.64
N LEU A 456 -17.74 -26.52 29.66
CA LEU A 456 -19.13 -26.93 29.88
C LEU A 456 -19.24 -28.32 30.55
N GLU A 457 -18.42 -29.29 30.12
CA GLU A 457 -18.40 -30.64 30.72
C GLU A 457 -18.01 -30.62 32.19
N LYS A 458 -17.01 -29.81 32.56
CA LYS A 458 -16.58 -29.64 33.96
C LYS A 458 -17.68 -29.04 34.85
N GLU A 459 -18.55 -28.22 34.27
CA GLU A 459 -19.70 -27.61 34.94
C GLU A 459 -20.98 -28.45 34.81
N GLN A 460 -20.86 -29.74 34.45
CA GLN A 460 -21.96 -30.72 34.35
C GLN A 460 -23.00 -30.43 33.25
N HIS A 461 -22.64 -29.62 32.25
CA HIS A 461 -23.44 -29.46 31.04
C HIS A 461 -22.95 -30.42 29.95
N ASN A 462 -23.88 -30.98 29.15
CA ASN A 462 -23.54 -31.86 28.04
C ASN A 462 -23.42 -31.05 26.72
N PRO A 463 -22.21 -30.84 26.16
CA PRO A 463 -22.04 -30.06 24.92
C PRO A 463 -22.68 -30.73 23.70
N ASN A 464 -22.76 -32.06 23.69
CA ASN A 464 -23.29 -32.83 22.55
C ASN A 464 -24.80 -32.67 22.38
N SER A 465 -25.53 -32.37 23.46
CA SER A 465 -26.98 -32.13 23.40
C SER A 465 -27.37 -30.68 23.05
N MET A 466 -26.40 -29.77 22.93
CA MET A 466 -26.68 -28.37 22.60
C MET A 466 -26.83 -28.18 21.10
N GLY A 467 -27.93 -27.56 20.65
CA GLY A 467 -28.15 -27.19 19.25
C GLY A 467 -27.22 -26.07 18.79
N GLU A 468 -27.02 -25.96 17.48
CA GLU A 468 -26.12 -24.98 16.84
C GLU A 468 -26.33 -23.53 17.29
N PRO A 469 -27.58 -23.00 17.43
CA PRO A 469 -27.78 -21.62 17.89
C PRO A 469 -27.22 -21.35 19.29
N LEU A 470 -27.34 -22.32 20.20
CA LEU A 470 -26.79 -22.21 21.56
C LEU A 470 -25.25 -22.33 21.52
N ARG A 471 -24.70 -23.18 20.64
CA ARG A 471 -23.24 -23.31 20.49
C ARG A 471 -22.62 -21.99 20.02
N GLU A 472 -23.20 -21.37 18.99
CA GLU A 472 -22.74 -20.06 18.49
C GLU A 472 -22.89 -18.96 19.55
N LEU A 473 -24.01 -18.95 20.29
CA LEU A 473 -24.23 -18.01 21.38
C LEU A 473 -23.15 -18.10 22.47
N LEU A 474 -22.76 -19.32 22.84
CA LEU A 474 -21.81 -19.61 23.93
C LEU A 474 -20.34 -19.47 23.54
N LYS A 475 -20.01 -19.29 22.25
CA LYS A 475 -18.65 -18.88 21.86
C LYS A 475 -18.30 -17.52 22.46
N ASN A 476 -19.27 -16.61 22.65
CA ASN A 476 -19.00 -15.34 23.30
C ASN A 476 -18.69 -15.54 24.81
N PRO A 477 -17.50 -15.16 25.31
CA PRO A 477 -17.11 -15.37 26.71
C PRO A 477 -18.04 -14.76 27.75
N LEU A 478 -18.61 -13.58 27.48
CA LEU A 478 -19.57 -12.95 28.38
C LEU A 478 -20.85 -13.79 28.49
N HIS A 479 -21.34 -14.29 27.36
CA HIS A 479 -22.52 -15.15 27.32
C HIS A 479 -22.25 -16.46 28.04
N LEU A 480 -21.11 -17.12 27.75
CA LEU A 480 -20.70 -18.34 28.43
C LEU A 480 -20.64 -18.16 29.95
N ARG A 481 -20.04 -17.07 30.43
CA ARG A 481 -19.97 -16.78 31.86
C ARG A 481 -21.35 -16.68 32.50
N ILE A 482 -22.28 -15.98 31.84
CA ILE A 482 -23.64 -15.82 32.37
C ILE A 482 -24.38 -17.16 32.31
N PHE A 483 -24.23 -17.93 31.24
CA PHE A 483 -24.81 -19.28 31.10
C PHE A 483 -24.36 -20.20 32.23
N LEU A 484 -23.05 -20.30 32.48
CA LEU A 484 -22.52 -21.10 33.59
C LEU A 484 -23.03 -20.65 34.96
N GLU A 485 -23.45 -19.39 35.10
CA GLU A 485 -24.00 -18.89 36.35
C GLU A 485 -25.49 -19.22 36.52
N VAL A 486 -26.29 -19.19 35.44
CA VAL A 486 -27.76 -19.19 35.54
C VAL A 486 -28.43 -20.45 35.02
N ALA A 487 -27.79 -21.16 34.08
CA ALA A 487 -28.38 -22.31 33.42
C ALA A 487 -28.32 -23.56 34.31
N LYS A 488 -29.41 -24.31 34.34
CA LYS A 488 -29.43 -25.67 34.90
C LYS A 488 -29.00 -26.69 33.83
N PRO A 489 -28.49 -27.88 34.22
CA PRO A 489 -28.20 -28.94 33.26
C PRO A 489 -29.44 -29.26 32.40
N GLY A 490 -29.29 -29.17 31.07
CA GLY A 490 -30.35 -29.41 30.08
C GLY A 490 -31.22 -28.21 29.71
N GLU A 491 -31.01 -27.03 30.31
CA GLU A 491 -31.74 -25.79 29.96
C GLU A 491 -31.24 -25.22 28.62
N VAL A 492 -32.15 -24.80 27.74
CA VAL A 492 -31.84 -24.33 26.38
C VAL A 492 -32.08 -22.82 26.27
N PHE A 493 -31.13 -22.10 25.67
CA PHE A 493 -31.24 -20.67 25.39
C PHE A 493 -31.05 -20.41 23.89
N GLU A 494 -31.97 -19.64 23.32
CA GLU A 494 -31.98 -19.33 21.88
C GLU A 494 -31.36 -17.95 21.57
N SER A 495 -31.16 -17.10 22.58
CA SER A 495 -30.66 -15.74 22.40
C SER A 495 -30.03 -15.17 23.67
N PHE A 496 -29.14 -14.18 23.50
CA PHE A 496 -28.52 -13.48 24.61
C PHE A 496 -29.51 -12.72 25.52
N PRO A 497 -30.55 -12.02 24.99
CA PRO A 497 -31.61 -11.44 25.81
C PRO A 497 -32.26 -12.40 26.81
N ARG A 498 -32.59 -13.63 26.39
CA ARG A 498 -33.18 -14.64 27.28
C ARG A 498 -32.23 -15.06 28.39
N LEU A 499 -30.94 -15.13 28.08
CA LEU A 499 -29.92 -15.44 29.06
C LEU A 499 -29.78 -14.34 30.12
N LEU A 500 -29.88 -13.07 29.71
CA LEU A 500 -29.92 -11.92 30.62
C LEU A 500 -31.21 -11.89 31.46
N ASP A 501 -32.36 -12.24 30.88
CA ASP A 501 -33.62 -12.34 31.63
C ASP A 501 -33.53 -13.40 32.74
N ARG A 502 -32.90 -14.55 32.47
CA ARG A 502 -32.65 -15.58 33.48
C ARG A 502 -31.70 -15.10 34.58
N LEU A 503 -30.68 -14.31 34.21
CA LEU A 503 -29.79 -13.66 35.17
C LEU A 503 -30.56 -12.64 36.04
N TRP A 504 -31.45 -11.86 35.42
CA TRP A 504 -32.31 -10.89 36.10
C TRP A 504 -33.27 -11.59 37.07
N GLU A 505 -33.90 -12.69 36.66
CA GLU A 505 -34.73 -13.53 37.52
C GLU A 505 -33.98 -13.97 38.77
N LYS A 506 -32.81 -14.58 38.59
CA LYS A 506 -31.98 -15.12 39.68
C LYS A 506 -31.45 -14.05 40.63
N ARG A 507 -31.00 -12.91 40.11
CA ARG A 507 -30.34 -11.87 40.91
C ARG A 507 -31.30 -10.86 41.52
N ILE A 508 -32.44 -10.61 40.87
CA ILE A 508 -33.40 -9.57 41.27
C ILE A 508 -34.76 -10.15 41.63
N LEU A 509 -35.42 -10.93 40.76
CA LEU A 509 -36.81 -11.36 41.01
C LEU A 509 -36.95 -12.37 42.14
N GLU A 510 -35.97 -13.26 42.34
CA GLU A 510 -35.94 -14.25 43.43
C GLU A 510 -35.62 -13.63 44.80
N LYS A 511 -35.34 -12.32 44.88
CA LYS A 511 -35.05 -11.60 46.14
C LYS A 511 -36.35 -11.02 46.75
N PRO A 512 -36.42 -10.84 48.08
CA PRO A 512 -37.63 -10.31 48.73
C PRO A 512 -37.96 -8.84 48.38
N GLU A 513 -36.99 -8.06 47.90
CA GLU A 513 -37.10 -6.61 47.67
C GLU A 513 -37.27 -6.23 46.18
N THR A 514 -37.75 -7.18 45.35
CA THR A 514 -37.82 -7.09 43.88
C THR A 514 -38.37 -5.77 43.36
N LYS A 515 -39.51 -5.31 43.88
CA LYS A 515 -40.19 -4.11 43.36
C LYS A 515 -39.36 -2.84 43.62
N GLN A 516 -38.73 -2.74 44.79
CA GLN A 516 -37.84 -1.63 45.14
C GLN A 516 -36.56 -1.68 44.30
N SER A 517 -35.98 -2.86 44.11
CA SER A 517 -34.77 -3.05 43.28
C SER A 517 -35.00 -2.63 41.83
N ILE A 518 -36.11 -3.06 41.20
CA ILE A 518 -36.43 -2.68 39.82
C ILE A 518 -36.60 -1.16 39.71
N ASN A 519 -37.37 -0.54 40.61
CA ASN A 519 -37.59 0.91 40.59
C ASN A 519 -36.26 1.69 40.77
N PHE A 520 -35.41 1.25 41.69
CA PHE A 520 -34.09 1.87 41.89
C PHE A 520 -33.21 1.74 40.64
N LEU A 521 -33.11 0.56 40.03
CA LEU A 521 -32.31 0.33 38.83
C LEU A 521 -32.84 1.13 37.62
N THR A 522 -34.17 1.21 37.45
CA THR A 522 -34.79 2.03 36.41
C THR A 522 -34.44 3.50 36.63
N ARG A 523 -34.68 4.06 37.82
CA ARG A 523 -34.32 5.47 38.12
C ARG A 523 -32.82 5.75 37.97
N LEU A 524 -31.97 4.81 38.36
CA LEU A 524 -30.52 4.93 38.19
C LEU A 524 -30.16 4.99 36.71
N ALA A 525 -30.65 4.05 35.90
CA ALA A 525 -30.41 4.03 34.46
C ALA A 525 -30.96 5.29 33.76
N GLU A 526 -32.11 5.79 34.20
CA GLU A 526 -32.69 7.03 33.68
C GLU A 526 -31.79 8.23 33.96
N ARG A 527 -31.34 8.39 35.21
CA ARG A 527 -30.45 9.47 35.60
C ARG A 527 -29.09 9.39 34.91
N MET A 528 -28.53 8.18 34.78
CA MET A 528 -27.32 7.93 33.99
C MET A 528 -27.49 8.37 32.54
N THR A 529 -28.70 8.20 31.98
CA THR A 529 -29.00 8.63 30.62
C THR A 529 -29.23 10.15 30.54
N GLU A 530 -29.91 10.75 31.51
CA GLU A 530 -30.14 12.20 31.56
C GLU A 530 -28.85 12.99 31.74
N GLU A 531 -27.95 12.50 32.59
CA GLU A 531 -26.64 13.09 32.84
C GLU A 531 -25.56 12.64 31.82
N GLU A 532 -25.91 11.72 30.92
CA GLU A 532 -25.00 11.12 29.92
C GLU A 532 -23.70 10.55 30.53
N VAL A 533 -23.81 9.81 31.63
CA VAL A 533 -22.68 9.20 32.37
C VAL A 533 -22.94 7.74 32.76
N LEU A 534 -21.89 6.92 32.73
CA LEU A 534 -21.95 5.51 33.19
C LEU A 534 -21.74 5.34 34.71
N TRP A 535 -21.28 6.39 35.39
CA TRP A 535 -20.99 6.40 36.82
C TRP A 535 -21.61 7.65 37.44
N LEU A 536 -22.39 7.48 38.50
CA LEU A 536 -23.01 8.58 39.23
C LEU A 536 -22.40 8.72 40.64
N PRO A 537 -22.51 9.89 41.30
CA PRO A 537 -22.02 10.07 42.66
C PRO A 537 -22.63 9.06 43.65
N SER A 538 -21.81 8.51 44.56
CA SER A 538 -22.28 7.52 45.56
C SER A 538 -23.31 8.08 46.55
N SER A 539 -23.54 9.40 46.60
CA SER A 539 -24.63 10.00 47.41
C SER A 539 -26.02 9.50 47.00
N ILE A 540 -26.20 8.99 45.78
CA ILE A 540 -27.46 8.36 45.35
C ILE A 540 -27.82 7.15 46.22
N LYS A 541 -26.83 6.50 46.86
CA LYS A 541 -27.07 5.39 47.78
C LYS A 541 -27.91 5.80 48.98
N ASP A 542 -27.86 7.07 49.38
CA ASP A 542 -28.59 7.58 50.55
C ASP A 542 -30.12 7.49 50.35
N GLU A 543 -30.59 7.47 49.10
CA GLU A 543 -32.01 7.28 48.79
C GLU A 543 -32.53 5.90 49.22
N SER A 544 -31.69 4.86 49.14
CA SER A 544 -32.07 3.47 49.46
C SER A 544 -30.85 2.58 49.77
N PRO A 545 -30.21 2.74 50.94
CA PRO A 545 -28.93 2.07 51.25
C PRO A 545 -29.04 0.54 51.27
N LYS A 546 -30.14 0.00 51.81
CA LYS A 546 -30.38 -1.45 51.89
C LYS A 546 -30.50 -2.10 50.51
N ILE A 547 -31.26 -1.47 49.61
CA ILE A 547 -31.46 -1.95 48.23
C ILE A 547 -30.15 -1.89 47.45
N CYS A 548 -29.42 -0.78 47.58
CA CYS A 548 -28.15 -0.62 46.91
C CYS A 548 -27.14 -1.69 47.36
N HIS A 549 -27.04 -1.94 48.67
CA HIS A 549 -26.17 -2.98 49.20
C HIS A 549 -26.56 -4.39 48.70
N ALA A 550 -27.86 -4.70 48.64
CA ALA A 550 -28.35 -5.96 48.07
C ALA A 550 -28.00 -6.11 46.57
N LEU A 551 -28.12 -5.02 45.81
CA LEU A 551 -27.78 -5.00 44.38
C LEU A 551 -26.26 -5.12 44.13
N GLU A 552 -25.42 -4.53 44.98
CA GLU A 552 -23.97 -4.73 44.98
C GLU A 552 -23.59 -6.18 45.29
N GLN A 553 -24.19 -6.77 46.34
CA GLN A 553 -23.97 -8.18 46.69
C GLN A 553 -24.42 -9.14 45.59
N SER A 554 -25.49 -8.80 44.86
CA SER A 554 -25.95 -9.56 43.71
C SER A 554 -25.09 -9.36 42.45
N GLY A 555 -24.09 -8.47 42.49
CA GLY A 555 -23.20 -8.16 41.38
C GLY A 555 -23.88 -7.45 40.22
N ILE A 556 -25.00 -6.75 40.46
CA ILE A 556 -25.67 -5.89 39.48
C ILE A 556 -25.03 -4.49 39.47
N LEU A 557 -24.80 -3.94 40.65
CA LEU A 557 -24.15 -2.64 40.85
C LEU A 557 -22.74 -2.80 41.41
N MET A 558 -21.89 -1.82 41.13
CA MET A 558 -20.54 -1.72 41.67
C MET A 558 -20.30 -0.30 42.15
N THR A 559 -19.48 -0.19 43.19
CA THR A 559 -18.99 1.09 43.69
C THR A 559 -17.49 1.17 43.48
N ASN A 560 -17.07 2.25 42.85
CA ASN A 560 -15.68 2.62 42.78
C ASN A 560 -15.32 3.38 44.07
N LEU A 561 -14.50 2.74 44.92
CA LEU A 561 -14.09 3.30 46.21
C LEU A 561 -13.11 4.48 46.03
N ASP A 562 -12.33 4.49 44.96
CA ASP A 562 -11.30 5.49 44.73
C ASP A 562 -11.92 6.86 44.40
N ASN A 563 -12.96 6.87 43.56
CA ASN A 563 -13.64 8.08 43.11
C ASN A 563 -15.03 8.29 43.74
N SER A 564 -15.44 7.44 44.68
CA SER A 564 -16.74 7.49 45.36
C SER A 564 -17.94 7.55 44.40
N THR A 565 -17.94 6.73 43.35
CA THR A 565 -19.04 6.63 42.36
C THR A 565 -19.70 5.26 42.36
N ILE A 566 -20.94 5.20 41.88
CA ILE A 566 -21.74 3.99 41.71
C ILE A 566 -22.17 3.84 40.25
N GLY A 567 -22.16 2.61 39.74
CA GLY A 567 -22.60 2.28 38.39
C GLY A 567 -23.02 0.82 38.27
N PHE A 568 -23.46 0.41 37.09
CA PHE A 568 -23.70 -1.00 36.78
C PHE A 568 -22.37 -1.74 36.64
N CYS A 569 -22.27 -2.98 37.15
CA CYS A 569 -21.07 -3.81 37.00
C CYS A 569 -20.64 -4.05 35.55
N HIS A 570 -21.60 -3.97 34.62
CA HIS A 570 -21.37 -4.12 33.20
C HIS A 570 -22.40 -3.31 32.42
N GLN A 571 -21.98 -2.60 31.37
CA GLN A 571 -22.85 -1.76 30.53
C GLN A 571 -24.06 -2.53 29.98
N THR A 572 -23.89 -3.81 29.64
CA THR A 572 -25.00 -4.69 29.23
C THR A 572 -26.14 -4.75 30.24
N LEU A 573 -25.87 -4.69 31.55
CA LEU A 573 -26.92 -4.68 32.57
C LEU A 573 -27.67 -3.35 32.62
N TYR A 574 -26.95 -2.25 32.39
CA TYR A 574 -27.56 -0.93 32.20
C TYR A 574 -28.48 -0.93 30.97
N ASP A 575 -27.99 -1.36 29.80
CA ASP A 575 -28.81 -1.40 28.58
C ASP A 575 -29.99 -2.35 28.70
N HIS A 576 -29.79 -3.50 29.35
CA HIS A 576 -30.84 -4.47 29.59
C HIS A 576 -31.91 -3.91 30.52
N THR A 577 -31.54 -3.10 31.52
CA THR A 577 -32.50 -2.39 32.38
C THR A 577 -33.36 -1.42 31.56
N LEU A 578 -32.75 -0.65 30.65
CA LEU A 578 -33.48 0.25 29.75
C LEU A 578 -34.37 -0.52 28.77
N ALA A 579 -33.84 -1.56 28.12
CA ALA A 579 -34.59 -2.39 27.18
C ALA A 579 -35.81 -3.06 27.83
N ARG A 580 -35.67 -3.49 29.09
CA ARG A 580 -36.79 -3.97 29.91
C ARG A 580 -37.81 -2.85 30.17
N ALA A 581 -37.38 -1.64 30.51
CA ALA A 581 -38.31 -0.52 30.70
C ALA A 581 -39.10 -0.16 29.42
N PHE A 582 -38.47 -0.28 28.24
CA PHE A 582 -39.16 -0.15 26.96
C PHE A 582 -40.13 -1.30 26.69
N ALA A 583 -39.72 -2.55 26.97
CA ALA A 583 -40.56 -3.72 26.75
C ALA A 583 -41.82 -3.75 27.63
N HIS A 584 -41.75 -3.22 28.86
CA HIS A 584 -42.90 -3.08 29.76
C HIS A 584 -43.84 -1.92 29.36
N GLY A 585 -43.43 -1.06 28.41
CA GLY A 585 -44.20 0.13 28.01
C GLY A 585 -44.17 1.26 29.05
N SER A 586 -43.34 1.17 30.09
CA SER A 586 -43.12 2.28 31.03
C SER A 586 -42.43 3.48 30.38
N LYS A 587 -41.69 3.25 29.30
CA LYS A 587 -41.09 4.27 28.44
C LYS A 587 -41.23 3.87 26.97
N SER A 588 -41.37 4.86 26.10
CA SER A 588 -41.37 4.68 24.64
C SER A 588 -39.93 4.74 24.12
N LEU A 589 -39.50 3.71 23.39
CA LEU A 589 -38.19 3.72 22.72
C LEU A 589 -38.16 4.80 21.64
N ALA A 590 -39.27 4.97 20.90
CA ALA A 590 -39.37 5.96 19.85
C ALA A 590 -39.22 7.39 20.40
N ASP A 591 -39.94 7.73 21.47
CA ASP A 591 -39.85 9.06 22.10
C ASP A 591 -38.45 9.31 22.65
N PHE A 592 -37.89 8.30 23.33
CA PHE A 592 -36.53 8.35 23.85
C PHE A 592 -35.49 8.67 22.76
N VAL A 593 -35.64 8.04 21.58
CA VAL A 593 -34.74 8.23 20.44
C VAL A 593 -34.95 9.61 19.82
N LEU A 594 -36.20 10.03 19.62
CA LEU A 594 -36.54 11.32 19.02
C LEU A 594 -36.06 12.51 19.87
N GLU A 595 -36.17 12.42 21.19
CA GLU A 595 -35.66 13.44 22.13
C GLU A 595 -34.13 13.58 22.09
N ARG A 596 -33.42 12.48 21.79
CA ARG A 596 -31.95 12.37 21.94
C ARG A 596 -31.22 12.10 20.63
N GLN A 597 -31.90 12.24 19.49
CA GLN A 597 -31.35 11.94 18.16
C GLN A 597 -30.18 12.83 17.73
N ASP A 598 -30.03 14.01 18.36
CA ASP A 598 -28.86 14.87 18.13
C ASP A 598 -27.63 14.44 18.95
N GLY A 599 -27.81 13.49 19.89
CA GLY A 599 -26.74 12.88 20.66
C GLY A 599 -26.13 11.66 19.95
N LEU A 600 -24.80 11.53 19.98
CA LEU A 600 -24.07 10.41 19.36
C LEU A 600 -24.37 9.04 19.99
N PHE A 601 -24.95 9.02 21.20
CA PHE A 601 -25.07 7.83 22.07
C PHE A 601 -26.40 7.10 21.98
N VAL A 602 -27.37 7.64 21.24
CA VAL A 602 -28.67 6.99 21.04
C VAL A 602 -28.56 5.73 20.18
N ARG A 603 -27.54 5.63 19.31
CA ARG A 603 -27.42 4.55 18.31
C ARG A 603 -27.18 3.16 18.93
N PRO A 604 -26.22 2.97 19.86
CA PRO A 604 -26.03 1.67 20.49
C PRO A 604 -27.24 1.25 21.34
N ILE A 605 -27.87 2.20 22.04
CA ILE A 605 -29.08 1.96 22.84
C ILE A 605 -30.24 1.53 21.94
N LEU A 606 -30.44 2.21 20.80
CA LEU A 606 -31.45 1.87 19.81
C LEU A 606 -31.26 0.43 19.30
N LEU A 607 -30.07 0.08 18.80
CA LEU A 607 -29.80 -1.26 18.27
C LEU A 607 -29.94 -2.36 19.33
N ARG A 608 -29.42 -2.13 20.54
CA ARG A 608 -29.54 -3.11 21.65
C ARG A 608 -30.99 -3.29 22.07
N SER A 609 -31.75 -2.19 22.16
CA SER A 609 -33.17 -2.23 22.51
C SER A 609 -34.01 -2.90 21.43
N LEU A 610 -33.77 -2.62 20.14
CA LEU A 610 -34.47 -3.30 19.04
C LEU A 610 -34.18 -4.79 19.01
N ASN A 611 -32.91 -5.21 19.16
CA ASN A 611 -32.55 -6.64 19.28
C ASN A 611 -33.25 -7.32 20.45
N TYR A 612 -33.28 -6.66 21.62
CA TYR A 612 -33.97 -7.17 22.80
C TYR A 612 -35.48 -7.29 22.58
N LEU A 613 -36.12 -6.23 22.08
CA LEU A 613 -37.55 -6.20 21.83
C LEU A 613 -37.95 -7.25 20.78
N ARG A 614 -37.18 -7.39 19.68
CA ARG A 614 -37.45 -8.36 18.63
C ARG A 614 -37.46 -9.80 19.16
N GLY A 615 -36.57 -10.12 20.10
CA GLY A 615 -36.46 -11.45 20.71
C GLY A 615 -37.43 -11.72 21.88
N ILE A 616 -37.78 -10.70 22.67
CA ILE A 616 -38.51 -10.87 23.94
C ILE A 616 -39.94 -10.33 23.89
N SER A 617 -40.17 -9.21 23.19
CA SER A 617 -41.49 -8.56 23.08
C SER A 617 -41.78 -8.13 21.63
N PRO A 618 -42.07 -9.09 20.72
CA PRO A 618 -42.24 -8.80 19.29
C PRO A 618 -43.32 -7.75 19.00
N LYS A 619 -44.39 -7.72 19.80
CA LYS A 619 -45.46 -6.72 19.66
C LYS A 619 -44.96 -5.30 19.94
N GLN A 620 -44.16 -5.11 21.00
CA GLN A 620 -43.56 -3.81 21.29
C GLN A 620 -42.50 -3.45 20.27
N TYR A 621 -41.68 -4.42 19.84
CA TYR A 621 -40.73 -4.23 18.75
C TYR A 621 -41.40 -3.64 17.50
N GLN A 622 -42.44 -4.32 16.99
CA GLN A 622 -43.19 -3.89 15.81
C GLN A 622 -43.80 -2.50 16.00
N THR A 623 -44.40 -2.24 17.16
CA THR A 623 -44.99 -0.92 17.49
C THR A 623 -43.94 0.18 17.45
N GLN A 624 -42.79 0.00 18.13
CA GLN A 624 -41.74 1.01 18.20
C GLN A 624 -41.05 1.21 16.84
N LEU A 625 -40.86 0.14 16.07
CA LEU A 625 -40.28 0.19 14.73
C LEU A 625 -41.18 0.94 13.74
N GLN A 626 -42.50 0.68 13.77
CA GLN A 626 -43.48 1.40 12.97
C GLN A 626 -43.43 2.91 13.26
N ILE A 627 -43.46 3.29 14.55
CA ILE A 627 -43.37 4.71 14.94
C ILE A 627 -42.08 5.33 14.36
N LEU A 628 -40.93 4.71 14.57
CA LEU A 628 -39.65 5.27 14.13
C LEU A 628 -39.48 5.36 12.60
N LEU A 629 -39.98 4.39 11.83
CA LEU A 629 -39.84 4.39 10.37
C LEU A 629 -40.93 5.21 9.64
N GLN A 630 -42.12 5.33 10.22
CA GLN A 630 -43.25 6.09 9.63
C GLN A 630 -43.30 7.55 10.10
N THR A 631 -42.63 7.90 11.20
CA THR A 631 -42.44 9.31 11.60
C THR A 631 -41.76 10.08 10.48
N SER A 632 -42.19 11.33 10.24
CA SER A 632 -41.73 12.14 9.09
C SER A 632 -40.20 12.19 9.00
N GLN A 633 -39.66 12.14 7.78
CA GLN A 633 -38.21 12.20 7.54
C GLN A 633 -37.54 13.46 8.12
N GLN A 634 -38.30 14.53 8.37
CA GLN A 634 -37.78 15.75 9.01
C GLN A 634 -37.61 15.61 10.53
N GLN A 635 -38.38 14.71 11.16
CA GLN A 635 -38.35 14.47 12.60
C GLN A 635 -37.38 13.37 13.01
N VAL A 636 -37.08 12.39 12.15
CA VAL A 636 -36.04 11.38 12.39
C VAL A 636 -34.79 11.73 11.58
N ARG A 637 -33.69 12.06 12.27
CA ARG A 637 -32.41 12.39 11.60
C ARG A 637 -31.95 11.25 10.68
N ALA A 638 -31.38 11.62 9.54
CA ALA A 638 -30.95 10.69 8.49
C ALA A 638 -30.05 9.54 8.99
N HIS A 639 -29.19 9.79 9.97
CA HIS A 639 -28.31 8.76 10.51
C HIS A 639 -29.05 7.68 11.32
N ILE A 640 -30.12 8.04 12.06
CA ILE A 640 -30.98 7.08 12.77
C ILE A 640 -31.79 6.28 11.76
N ARG A 641 -32.32 6.96 10.74
CA ARG A 641 -33.07 6.31 9.67
C ARG A 641 -32.23 5.28 8.92
N ASN A 642 -30.99 5.62 8.56
CA ASN A 642 -30.04 4.68 7.96
C ASN A 642 -29.73 3.49 8.88
N LEU A 643 -29.63 3.73 10.20
CA LEU A 643 -29.36 2.68 11.18
C LEU A 643 -30.52 1.68 11.28
N LEU A 644 -31.76 2.18 11.23
CA LEU A 644 -32.98 1.35 11.22
C LEU A 644 -33.06 0.51 9.94
N ILE A 645 -32.83 1.12 8.77
CA ILE A 645 -32.79 0.40 7.48
C ILE A 645 -31.70 -0.68 7.51
N GLY A 646 -30.50 -0.34 7.97
CA GLY A 646 -29.40 -1.29 8.11
C GLY A 646 -29.73 -2.44 9.07
N PHE A 647 -30.34 -2.13 10.23
CA PHE A 647 -30.72 -3.13 11.22
C PHE A 647 -31.77 -4.11 10.67
N VAL A 648 -32.84 -3.61 10.06
CA VAL A 648 -33.94 -4.43 9.56
C VAL A 648 -33.53 -5.17 8.28
N GLY A 649 -32.78 -4.52 7.38
CA GLY A 649 -32.23 -5.14 6.17
C GLY A 649 -31.25 -6.29 6.46
N ALA A 650 -30.49 -6.21 7.56
CA ALA A 650 -29.55 -7.27 7.94
C ALA A 650 -30.22 -8.52 8.55
N GLN A 651 -31.54 -8.51 8.80
CA GLN A 651 -32.22 -9.67 9.40
C GLN A 651 -32.23 -10.86 8.44
N SER A 652 -31.80 -12.02 8.92
CA SER A 652 -31.75 -13.27 8.12
C SER A 652 -33.14 -13.86 7.86
N ASN A 653 -34.10 -13.63 8.77
CA ASN A 653 -35.49 -14.05 8.65
C ASN A 653 -36.42 -12.88 8.99
N PRO A 654 -36.71 -11.99 8.03
CA PRO A 654 -37.56 -10.83 8.26
C PRO A 654 -39.03 -11.22 8.45
N ASP A 655 -39.68 -10.60 9.44
CA ASP A 655 -41.11 -10.76 9.71
C ASP A 655 -41.98 -9.96 8.73
N LEU A 656 -43.31 -10.09 8.84
CA LEU A 656 -44.24 -9.41 7.94
C LEU A 656 -44.22 -7.88 8.12
N VAL A 657 -44.08 -7.38 9.35
CA VAL A 657 -44.08 -5.94 9.63
C VAL A 657 -42.77 -5.31 9.14
N GLU A 658 -41.65 -5.99 9.32
CA GLU A 658 -40.36 -5.59 8.78
C GLU A 658 -40.43 -5.43 7.25
N ALA A 659 -41.04 -6.39 6.56
CA ALA A 659 -41.25 -6.34 5.11
C ALA A 659 -42.19 -5.21 4.70
N GLU A 660 -43.34 -5.05 5.37
CA GLU A 660 -44.29 -3.95 5.12
C GLU A 660 -43.66 -2.56 5.27
N LEU A 661 -42.64 -2.42 6.13
CA LEU A 661 -41.97 -1.15 6.36
C LEU A 661 -40.83 -0.87 5.36
N LEU A 662 -40.05 -1.88 4.96
CA LEU A 662 -38.88 -1.66 4.11
C LEU A 662 -39.13 -1.87 2.62
N VAL A 663 -39.99 -2.80 2.20
CA VAL A 663 -40.23 -3.09 0.78
C VAL A 663 -40.72 -1.85 0.02
N PRO A 664 -41.68 -1.04 0.54
CA PRO A 664 -42.12 0.17 -0.14
C PRO A 664 -41.01 1.22 -0.32
N LEU A 665 -39.95 1.18 0.49
CA LEU A 665 -38.82 2.11 0.40
C LEU A 665 -37.93 1.81 -0.82
N LEU A 666 -38.07 0.67 -1.49
CA LEU A 666 -37.42 0.40 -2.78
C LEU A 666 -37.90 1.34 -3.89
N ASN A 667 -39.09 1.94 -3.72
CA ASN A 667 -39.63 2.95 -4.62
C ASN A 667 -39.25 4.40 -4.21
N SER A 668 -38.54 4.58 -3.08
CA SER A 668 -38.13 5.90 -2.58
C SER A 668 -36.91 6.44 -3.31
N GLU A 669 -36.99 7.63 -3.92
CA GLU A 669 -35.88 8.25 -4.66
C GLU A 669 -34.58 8.39 -3.85
N THR A 670 -34.68 8.59 -2.53
CA THR A 670 -33.53 8.88 -1.65
C THR A 670 -33.00 7.68 -0.87
N GLU A 671 -33.81 6.63 -0.69
CA GLU A 671 -33.49 5.53 0.24
C GLU A 671 -33.31 4.18 -0.45
N ARG A 672 -33.88 4.00 -1.64
CA ARG A 672 -33.97 2.73 -2.35
C ARG A 672 -32.65 1.95 -2.48
N ILE A 673 -31.54 2.62 -2.82
CA ILE A 673 -30.22 1.99 -2.96
C ILE A 673 -29.75 1.45 -1.60
N LYS A 674 -29.94 2.24 -0.53
CA LYS A 674 -29.52 1.85 0.83
C LYS A 674 -30.31 0.65 1.35
N VAL A 675 -31.60 0.59 1.03
CA VAL A 675 -32.49 -0.52 1.42
C VAL A 675 -32.02 -1.80 0.75
N LEU A 676 -31.76 -1.74 -0.56
CA LEU A 676 -31.29 -2.88 -1.34
C LEU A 676 -29.91 -3.37 -0.86
N ASP A 677 -28.98 -2.44 -0.61
CA ASP A 677 -27.67 -2.76 -0.03
C ASP A 677 -27.76 -3.33 1.38
N ALA A 678 -28.70 -2.85 2.22
CA ALA A 678 -28.88 -3.35 3.58
C ALA A 678 -29.40 -4.79 3.61
N MET A 679 -30.18 -5.20 2.61
CA MET A 679 -30.73 -6.56 2.48
C MET A 679 -29.75 -7.56 1.86
N ARG A 680 -28.60 -7.08 1.38
CA ARG A 680 -27.58 -7.88 0.71
C ARG A 680 -27.11 -9.04 1.61
N GLY A 681 -27.13 -10.25 1.05
CA GLY A 681 -26.64 -11.45 1.72
C GLY A 681 -27.63 -12.12 2.67
N SER A 682 -28.85 -11.59 2.84
CA SER A 682 -29.90 -12.25 3.63
C SER A 682 -30.76 -13.19 2.77
N PRO A 683 -30.76 -14.52 3.05
CA PRO A 683 -31.61 -15.45 2.33
C PRO A 683 -33.11 -15.19 2.53
N GLY A 684 -33.50 -14.73 3.72
CA GLY A 684 -34.90 -14.41 4.02
C GLY A 684 -35.40 -13.19 3.27
N TRP A 685 -34.56 -12.14 3.11
CA TRP A 685 -34.92 -10.98 2.28
C TRP A 685 -34.97 -11.33 0.81
N PHE A 686 -33.99 -12.09 0.28
CA PHE A 686 -34.01 -12.54 -1.11
C PHE A 686 -35.28 -13.33 -1.43
N LYS A 687 -35.64 -14.30 -0.59
CA LYS A 687 -36.87 -15.11 -0.76
C LYS A 687 -38.14 -14.26 -0.80
N ARG A 688 -38.21 -13.18 -0.01
CA ARG A 688 -39.37 -12.28 -0.02
C ARG A 688 -39.40 -11.38 -1.24
N LEU A 689 -38.26 -10.80 -1.60
CA LEU A 689 -38.17 -9.80 -2.67
C LEU A 689 -38.23 -10.38 -4.07
N ARG A 690 -37.79 -11.63 -4.26
CA ARG A 690 -37.69 -12.28 -5.58
C ARG A 690 -38.92 -12.03 -6.45
N ASP A 691 -40.11 -12.23 -5.88
CA ASP A 691 -41.39 -12.15 -6.58
C ASP A 691 -42.17 -10.85 -6.27
N CYS A 692 -41.53 -9.87 -5.60
CA CYS A 692 -42.15 -8.60 -5.26
C CYS A 692 -42.07 -7.61 -6.44
N PRO A 693 -43.18 -6.96 -6.84
CA PRO A 693 -43.20 -5.95 -7.90
C PRO A 693 -42.17 -4.84 -7.70
N GLU A 694 -42.00 -4.38 -6.44
CA GLU A 694 -41.08 -3.32 -6.09
C GLU A 694 -39.61 -3.67 -6.35
N PHE A 695 -39.26 -4.95 -6.46
CA PHE A 695 -37.92 -5.40 -6.83
C PHE A 695 -37.84 -5.78 -8.32
N THR A 696 -38.85 -6.46 -8.88
CA THR A 696 -38.84 -6.81 -10.31
C THR A 696 -38.85 -5.57 -11.21
N GLU A 697 -39.53 -4.49 -10.81
CA GLU A 697 -39.48 -3.20 -11.51
C GLU A 697 -38.06 -2.63 -11.63
N TRP A 698 -37.15 -2.96 -10.70
CA TRP A 698 -35.74 -2.60 -10.81
C TRP A 698 -34.97 -3.40 -11.84
N LEU A 699 -35.30 -4.69 -11.97
CA LEU A 699 -34.70 -5.57 -12.97
C LEU A 699 -35.10 -5.16 -14.40
N GLU A 700 -36.29 -4.57 -14.55
CA GLU A 700 -36.81 -4.02 -15.81
C GLU A 700 -36.29 -2.61 -16.17
N GLN A 701 -35.64 -1.90 -15.23
CA GLN A 701 -35.05 -0.59 -15.54
C GLN A 701 -33.87 -0.72 -16.51
N PRO A 702 -33.57 0.32 -17.32
CA PRO A 702 -32.36 0.35 -18.15
C PRO A 702 -31.09 -0.02 -17.37
N ALA A 703 -30.12 -0.65 -18.04
CA ALA A 703 -28.92 -1.21 -17.42
C ALA A 703 -28.19 -0.24 -16.47
N GLU A 704 -28.17 1.06 -16.78
CA GLU A 704 -27.53 2.08 -15.93
C GLU A 704 -28.18 2.25 -14.56
N LYS A 705 -29.45 1.84 -14.42
CA LYS A 705 -30.19 1.79 -13.15
C LYS A 705 -30.31 0.38 -12.60
N ALA A 706 -30.43 -0.64 -13.44
CA ALA A 706 -30.45 -2.03 -12.98
C ALA A 706 -29.13 -2.45 -12.30
N VAL A 707 -28.01 -1.76 -12.59
CA VAL A 707 -26.72 -1.95 -11.91
C VAL A 707 -26.80 -1.90 -10.39
N TYR A 708 -27.76 -1.18 -9.80
CA TYR A 708 -27.92 -1.14 -8.34
C TYR A 708 -28.39 -2.50 -7.76
N CYS A 709 -28.99 -3.38 -8.56
CA CYS A 709 -29.34 -4.75 -8.16
C CYS A 709 -28.16 -5.72 -8.17
N TYR A 710 -27.04 -5.35 -8.80
CA TYR A 710 -25.88 -6.22 -8.94
C TYR A 710 -25.35 -6.72 -7.59
N SER A 711 -25.17 -5.83 -6.61
CA SER A 711 -24.59 -6.19 -5.30
C SER A 711 -25.46 -7.21 -4.55
N PHE A 712 -26.78 -7.09 -4.70
CA PHE A 712 -27.78 -7.96 -4.11
C PHE A 712 -27.83 -9.33 -4.81
N LEU A 713 -27.96 -9.36 -6.14
CA LEU A 713 -28.02 -10.60 -6.92
C LEU A 713 -26.70 -11.39 -6.85
N MET A 714 -25.56 -10.71 -6.89
CA MET A 714 -24.25 -11.34 -6.77
C MET A 714 -24.06 -12.01 -5.40
N ALA A 715 -24.53 -11.39 -4.31
CA ALA A 715 -24.52 -12.01 -3.00
C ALA A 715 -25.47 -13.22 -2.95
N ALA A 716 -26.68 -13.09 -3.52
CA ALA A 716 -27.69 -14.15 -3.57
C ALA A 716 -27.24 -15.37 -4.38
N ALA A 717 -26.44 -15.18 -5.44
CA ALA A 717 -25.93 -16.27 -6.27
C ALA A 717 -25.19 -17.34 -5.47
N ASN A 718 -24.57 -16.98 -4.33
CA ASN A 718 -23.85 -17.93 -3.47
C ASN A 718 -24.75 -18.89 -2.68
N PHE A 719 -26.02 -18.53 -2.41
CA PHE A 719 -26.94 -19.35 -1.61
C PHE A 719 -28.26 -19.70 -2.31
N ALA A 720 -28.57 -19.05 -3.44
CA ALA A 720 -29.79 -19.24 -4.22
C ALA A 720 -29.48 -19.17 -5.75
N SER A 721 -28.47 -19.92 -6.21
CA SER A 721 -28.00 -19.89 -7.60
C SER A 721 -29.11 -20.12 -8.63
N ASP A 722 -30.02 -21.08 -8.40
CA ASP A 722 -31.10 -21.40 -9.34
C ASP A 722 -32.11 -20.25 -9.46
N ASP A 723 -32.56 -19.70 -8.33
CA ASP A 723 -33.52 -18.60 -8.31
C ASP A 723 -32.94 -17.33 -8.95
N VAL A 724 -31.65 -17.05 -8.71
CA VAL A 724 -30.95 -15.94 -9.35
C VAL A 724 -30.83 -16.17 -10.86
N TRP A 725 -30.53 -17.39 -11.29
CA TRP A 725 -30.46 -17.71 -12.72
C TRP A 725 -31.81 -17.49 -13.41
N GLU A 726 -32.92 -17.93 -12.80
CA GLU A 726 -34.28 -17.72 -13.33
C GLU A 726 -34.59 -16.23 -13.52
N LEU A 727 -34.24 -15.38 -12.54
CA LEU A 727 -34.39 -13.92 -12.67
C LEU A 727 -33.54 -13.35 -13.81
N LEU A 728 -32.27 -13.77 -13.92
CA LEU A 728 -31.42 -13.31 -15.00
C LEU A 728 -32.00 -13.72 -16.36
N GLU A 729 -32.47 -14.96 -16.50
CA GLU A 729 -33.02 -15.49 -17.74
C GLU A 729 -34.30 -14.78 -18.18
N GLU A 730 -35.16 -14.44 -17.22
CA GLU A 730 -36.40 -13.72 -17.45
C GLU A 730 -36.15 -12.25 -17.87
N TYR A 731 -35.25 -11.55 -17.16
CA TYR A 731 -35.12 -10.10 -17.30
C TYR A 731 -33.89 -9.63 -18.10
N TRP A 732 -32.73 -10.29 -17.96
CA TRP A 732 -31.44 -9.74 -18.43
C TRP A 732 -30.80 -10.51 -19.59
N LEU A 733 -30.77 -11.85 -19.58
CA LEU A 733 -29.97 -12.64 -20.52
C LEU A 733 -30.41 -12.51 -22.00
N ASN A 734 -31.63 -12.02 -22.25
CA ASN A 734 -32.17 -11.86 -23.60
C ASN A 734 -31.93 -10.47 -24.21
N ASP A 735 -31.45 -9.50 -23.43
CA ASP A 735 -31.19 -8.13 -23.87
C ASP A 735 -29.70 -7.79 -23.70
N ALA A 736 -29.05 -7.46 -24.83
CA ALA A 736 -27.61 -7.20 -24.89
C ALA A 736 -27.16 -6.00 -24.05
N SER A 737 -28.07 -5.08 -23.68
CA SER A 737 -27.74 -3.96 -22.80
C SER A 737 -27.35 -4.40 -21.38
N TYR A 738 -27.77 -5.59 -20.93
CA TYR A 738 -27.43 -6.15 -19.62
C TYR A 738 -26.27 -7.15 -19.66
N ASP A 739 -25.65 -7.39 -20.81
CA ASP A 739 -24.64 -8.45 -20.98
C ASP A 739 -23.47 -8.31 -19.98
N VAL A 740 -22.98 -7.08 -19.74
CA VAL A 740 -21.91 -6.82 -18.76
C VAL A 740 -22.36 -7.15 -17.33
N LEU A 741 -23.54 -6.67 -16.94
CA LEU A 741 -24.09 -6.90 -15.59
C LEU A 741 -24.37 -8.39 -15.35
N SER A 742 -24.92 -9.07 -16.35
CA SER A 742 -25.22 -10.49 -16.32
C SER A 742 -23.96 -11.31 -16.06
N ILE A 743 -22.85 -11.02 -16.76
CA ILE A 743 -21.57 -11.73 -16.57
C ILE A 743 -21.03 -11.57 -15.14
N LEU A 744 -21.15 -10.37 -14.56
CA LEU A 744 -20.68 -10.13 -13.19
C LEU A 744 -21.47 -10.94 -12.15
N VAL A 745 -22.78 -11.14 -12.36
CA VAL A 745 -23.62 -11.99 -11.49
C VAL A 745 -23.34 -13.48 -11.76
N ILE A 746 -23.34 -13.89 -13.02
CA ILE A 746 -23.09 -15.28 -13.47
C ILE A 746 -21.76 -15.80 -12.94
N GLY A 747 -20.74 -14.93 -12.84
CA GLY A 747 -19.45 -15.29 -12.25
C GLY A 747 -19.60 -16.00 -10.90
N ASN A 748 -20.56 -15.65 -10.04
CA ASN A 748 -20.71 -16.23 -8.71
C ASN A 748 -21.64 -17.45 -8.64
N ILE A 749 -22.09 -17.96 -9.78
CA ILE A 749 -22.95 -19.14 -9.86
C ILE A 749 -22.10 -20.41 -9.77
N SER A 750 -22.50 -21.32 -8.88
CA SER A 750 -21.79 -22.59 -8.62
C SER A 750 -22.39 -23.77 -9.38
N GLN A 751 -23.68 -23.72 -9.70
CA GLN A 751 -24.41 -24.80 -10.35
C GLN A 751 -24.44 -24.62 -11.87
N TRP A 752 -23.55 -25.30 -12.59
CA TRP A 752 -23.45 -25.20 -14.05
C TRP A 752 -24.18 -26.34 -14.76
N THR A 753 -24.92 -26.00 -15.81
CA THR A 753 -25.54 -26.97 -16.74
C THR A 753 -25.13 -26.64 -18.18
N PRO A 754 -25.19 -27.60 -19.13
CA PRO A 754 -24.85 -27.33 -20.53
C PRO A 754 -25.64 -26.15 -21.15
N GLU A 755 -26.88 -25.93 -20.73
CA GLU A 755 -27.69 -24.80 -21.18
C GLU A 755 -27.21 -23.46 -20.61
N ARG A 756 -26.84 -23.42 -19.32
CA ARG A 756 -26.24 -22.22 -18.70
C ARG A 756 -24.94 -21.82 -19.38
N VAL A 757 -24.10 -22.80 -19.74
CA VAL A 757 -22.87 -22.55 -20.50
C VAL A 757 -23.21 -21.97 -21.88
N ARG A 758 -24.16 -22.56 -22.61
CA ARG A 758 -24.60 -22.07 -23.94
C ARG A 758 -25.09 -20.61 -23.90
N LEU A 759 -25.87 -20.25 -22.88
CA LEU A 759 -26.34 -18.86 -22.70
C LEU A 759 -25.19 -17.91 -22.35
N THR A 760 -24.23 -18.36 -21.53
CA THR A 760 -23.04 -17.58 -21.17
C THR A 760 -22.13 -17.33 -22.38
N GLU A 761 -21.92 -18.33 -23.23
CA GLU A 761 -21.21 -18.20 -24.50
C GLU A 761 -21.84 -17.11 -25.39
N ARG A 762 -23.17 -17.12 -25.51
CA ARG A 762 -23.92 -16.14 -26.31
C ARG A 762 -23.65 -14.70 -25.86
N ILE A 763 -23.52 -14.48 -24.56
CA ILE A 763 -23.27 -13.16 -23.96
C ILE A 763 -21.81 -12.74 -24.22
N ILE A 764 -20.85 -13.64 -23.94
CA ILE A 764 -19.42 -13.37 -24.14
C ILE A 764 -19.10 -13.07 -25.62
N CYS A 765 -19.84 -13.66 -26.57
CA CYS A 765 -19.69 -13.35 -27.99
C CYS A 765 -20.21 -11.97 -28.41
N ARG A 766 -20.98 -11.25 -27.57
CA ARG A 766 -21.62 -9.97 -27.91
C ARG A 766 -20.90 -8.76 -27.32
N VAL A 767 -20.26 -8.93 -26.17
CA VAL A 767 -19.67 -7.84 -25.40
C VAL A 767 -18.21 -8.10 -25.05
N ASN A 768 -17.42 -7.02 -24.97
CA ASN A 768 -16.04 -7.11 -24.52
C ASN A 768 -16.00 -7.36 -23.01
N ILE A 769 -15.71 -8.60 -22.62
CA ILE A 769 -15.50 -9.00 -21.23
C ILE A 769 -14.00 -9.11 -20.95
N GLU A 770 -13.55 -8.54 -19.84
CA GLU A 770 -12.17 -8.68 -19.37
C GLU A 770 -11.79 -10.14 -19.14
N TRP A 771 -10.58 -10.53 -19.57
CA TRP A 771 -10.11 -11.92 -19.52
C TRP A 771 -10.24 -12.57 -18.13
N HIS A 772 -10.00 -11.81 -17.05
CA HIS A 772 -10.10 -12.34 -15.69
C HIS A 772 -11.49 -12.89 -15.34
N ASN A 773 -12.56 -12.29 -15.88
CA ASN A 773 -13.92 -12.79 -15.66
C ASN A 773 -14.18 -14.05 -16.48
N VAL A 774 -13.68 -14.09 -17.72
CA VAL A 774 -13.78 -15.26 -18.61
C VAL A 774 -13.06 -16.45 -18.00
N ALA A 775 -11.83 -16.24 -17.52
CA ALA A 775 -11.02 -17.28 -16.86
C ALA A 775 -11.70 -17.80 -15.58
N ALA A 776 -12.21 -16.92 -14.72
CA ALA A 776 -12.89 -17.31 -13.49
C ALA A 776 -14.20 -18.09 -13.75
N ILE A 777 -14.94 -17.73 -14.80
CA ILE A 777 -16.13 -18.50 -15.23
C ILE A 777 -15.71 -19.87 -15.77
N ALA A 778 -14.69 -19.92 -16.63
CA ALA A 778 -14.20 -21.17 -17.19
C ALA A 778 -13.69 -22.13 -16.09
N GLU A 779 -13.02 -21.62 -15.05
CA GLU A 779 -12.56 -22.41 -13.90
C GLU A 779 -13.73 -23.03 -13.14
N ARG A 780 -14.74 -22.23 -12.78
CA ARG A 780 -15.95 -22.72 -12.08
C ARG A 780 -16.75 -23.72 -12.92
N ILE A 781 -16.80 -23.54 -14.23
CA ILE A 781 -17.40 -24.53 -15.13
C ILE A 781 -16.57 -25.82 -15.11
N ALA A 782 -15.24 -25.72 -15.10
CA ALA A 782 -14.37 -26.90 -15.13
C ALA A 782 -14.55 -27.81 -13.91
N ASP A 783 -14.92 -27.26 -12.74
CA ASP A 783 -15.22 -28.04 -11.53
C ASP A 783 -16.35 -29.05 -11.71
N THR A 784 -17.30 -28.77 -12.61
CA THR A 784 -18.52 -29.59 -12.79
C THR A 784 -18.70 -30.13 -14.21
N LEU A 785 -18.28 -29.38 -15.23
CA LEU A 785 -18.42 -29.66 -16.67
C LEU A 785 -17.10 -29.34 -17.42
N PRO A 786 -16.01 -30.09 -17.19
CA PRO A 786 -14.68 -29.81 -17.74
C PRO A 786 -14.61 -29.74 -19.27
N ASP A 787 -15.43 -30.54 -19.97
CA ASP A 787 -15.48 -30.53 -21.43
C ASP A 787 -16.10 -29.24 -22.01
N TYR A 788 -16.85 -28.49 -21.19
CA TYR A 788 -17.55 -27.28 -21.60
C TYR A 788 -16.76 -25.99 -21.29
N ALA A 789 -15.82 -26.03 -20.35
CA ALA A 789 -15.03 -24.86 -19.95
C ALA A 789 -14.29 -24.20 -21.13
N ALA A 790 -13.72 -25.03 -22.03
CA ALA A 790 -13.02 -24.56 -23.21
C ALA A 790 -13.93 -23.80 -24.21
N ARG A 791 -15.24 -24.02 -24.17
CA ARG A 791 -16.19 -23.34 -25.06
C ARG A 791 -16.40 -21.87 -24.66
N VAL A 792 -16.31 -21.55 -23.37
CA VAL A 792 -16.36 -20.17 -22.89
C VAL A 792 -15.13 -19.38 -23.30
N ILE A 793 -13.95 -20.00 -23.20
CA ILE A 793 -12.69 -19.43 -23.72
C ILE A 793 -12.82 -19.21 -25.23
N ARG A 794 -13.35 -20.21 -25.95
CA ARG A 794 -13.59 -20.12 -27.40
C ARG A 794 -14.51 -18.94 -27.76
N ALA A 795 -15.62 -18.77 -27.05
CA ALA A 795 -16.57 -17.69 -27.28
C ALA A 795 -15.91 -16.30 -27.18
N HIS A 796 -15.03 -16.11 -26.20
CA HIS A 796 -14.27 -14.87 -26.04
C HIS A 796 -13.28 -14.64 -27.19
N LEU A 797 -12.57 -15.69 -27.60
CA LEU A 797 -11.65 -15.61 -28.74
C LEU A 797 -12.37 -15.32 -30.06
N ASP A 798 -13.57 -15.86 -30.27
CA ASP A 798 -14.41 -15.55 -31.44
C ASP A 798 -14.84 -14.08 -31.47
N TYR A 799 -15.20 -13.50 -30.31
CA TYR A 799 -15.46 -12.07 -30.18
C TYR A 799 -14.24 -11.23 -30.58
N LEU A 800 -13.07 -11.52 -30.00
CA LEU A 800 -11.83 -10.80 -30.30
C LEU A 800 -11.42 -10.91 -31.77
N LEU A 801 -11.57 -12.10 -32.37
CA LEU A 801 -11.30 -12.31 -33.78
C LEU A 801 -12.23 -11.49 -34.66
N THR A 802 -13.52 -11.42 -34.32
CA THR A 802 -14.51 -10.61 -35.06
C THR A 802 -14.14 -9.13 -35.03
N GLN A 803 -13.76 -8.59 -33.85
CA GLN A 803 -13.29 -7.21 -33.70
C GLN A 803 -12.01 -6.96 -34.50
N ALA A 804 -11.04 -7.88 -34.45
CA ALA A 804 -9.79 -7.77 -35.20
C ALA A 804 -10.02 -7.80 -36.73
N ILE A 805 -10.97 -8.61 -37.22
CA ILE A 805 -11.36 -8.65 -38.63
C ILE A 805 -11.96 -7.31 -39.06
N GLU A 806 -12.87 -6.72 -38.29
CA GLU A 806 -13.43 -5.41 -38.64
C GLU A 806 -12.37 -4.30 -38.61
N ALA A 807 -11.50 -4.30 -37.60
CA ALA A 807 -10.37 -3.36 -37.54
C ALA A 807 -9.41 -3.49 -38.73
N SER A 808 -9.21 -4.71 -39.25
CA SER A 808 -8.35 -4.96 -40.41
C SER A 808 -8.87 -4.39 -41.74
N LYS A 809 -10.16 -4.05 -41.81
CA LYS A 809 -10.79 -3.47 -43.01
C LYS A 809 -10.64 -1.94 -43.07
N ILE A 810 -10.19 -1.30 -41.99
CA ILE A 810 -10.01 0.16 -41.94
C ILE A 810 -8.79 0.51 -42.82
N PRO A 811 -8.95 1.38 -43.84
CA PRO A 811 -7.84 1.74 -44.71
C PRO A 811 -6.78 2.53 -43.93
N PRO A 812 -5.48 2.36 -44.24
CA PRO A 812 -4.43 3.16 -43.63
C PRO A 812 -4.63 4.65 -43.99
N PRO A 813 -4.24 5.58 -43.11
CA PRO A 813 -4.31 7.02 -43.42
C PRO A 813 -3.48 7.36 -44.66
N GLU A 814 -3.85 8.45 -45.36
CA GLU A 814 -3.11 8.89 -46.54
C GLU A 814 -1.72 9.45 -46.18
N LEU A 815 -0.71 9.04 -46.94
CA LEU A 815 0.66 9.56 -46.83
C LEU A 815 0.83 10.80 -47.72
N PRO A 816 1.55 11.84 -47.25
CA PRO A 816 1.98 12.95 -48.09
C PRO A 816 2.79 12.49 -49.31
N SER A 817 2.61 13.15 -50.46
CA SER A 817 3.27 12.75 -51.71
C SER A 817 4.79 12.95 -51.70
N ASP A 818 5.29 13.80 -50.81
CA ASP A 818 6.69 14.14 -50.56
C ASP A 818 7.35 13.29 -49.46
N ALA A 819 6.62 12.34 -48.85
CA ALA A 819 7.15 11.48 -47.78
C ALA A 819 8.37 10.67 -48.24
N ASP A 820 9.41 10.63 -47.42
CA ASP A 820 10.66 9.91 -47.70
C ASP A 820 10.52 8.38 -47.52
N GLU A 821 11.53 7.60 -47.90
CA GLU A 821 11.46 6.12 -47.82
C GLU A 821 11.29 5.61 -46.39
N VAL A 822 11.84 6.31 -45.39
CA VAL A 822 11.74 5.93 -43.98
C VAL A 822 10.35 6.21 -43.45
N GLU A 823 9.76 7.34 -43.80
CA GLU A 823 8.38 7.70 -43.47
C GLU A 823 7.38 6.74 -44.12
N ARG A 824 7.59 6.38 -45.38
CA ARG A 824 6.77 5.36 -46.08
C ARG A 824 6.89 3.99 -45.41
N TYR A 825 8.08 3.59 -45.01
CA TYR A 825 8.31 2.33 -44.31
C TYR A 825 7.65 2.32 -42.92
N ALA A 826 7.87 3.37 -42.12
CA ALA A 826 7.28 3.50 -40.79
C ALA A 826 5.75 3.55 -40.84
N HIS A 827 5.19 4.21 -41.85
CA HIS A 827 3.76 4.24 -42.10
C HIS A 827 3.20 2.87 -42.49
N ALA A 828 3.85 2.17 -43.43
CA ALA A 828 3.46 0.82 -43.83
C ALA A 828 3.52 -0.19 -42.66
N TYR A 829 4.46 -0.01 -41.74
CA TYR A 829 4.59 -0.83 -40.53
C TYR A 829 3.51 -0.51 -39.48
N ARG A 830 3.30 0.77 -39.15
CA ARG A 830 2.31 1.20 -38.13
C ARG A 830 0.88 0.91 -38.56
N HIS A 831 0.58 1.10 -39.84
CA HIS A 831 -0.77 0.97 -40.39
C HIS A 831 -0.93 -0.31 -41.22
N ASP A 832 -0.17 -1.37 -40.93
CA ASP A 832 -0.41 -2.69 -41.54
C ASP A 832 -1.83 -3.15 -41.13
N PRO A 833 -2.76 -3.33 -42.07
CA PRO A 833 -4.13 -3.75 -41.78
C PRO A 833 -4.19 -5.12 -41.08
N MET A 834 -3.13 -5.91 -41.11
CA MET A 834 -3.05 -7.19 -40.42
C MET A 834 -2.65 -7.07 -38.95
N ASN A 835 -2.18 -5.91 -38.47
CA ASN A 835 -1.73 -5.72 -37.08
C ASN A 835 -2.79 -6.15 -36.03
N PRO A 836 -4.10 -5.83 -36.17
CA PRO A 836 -5.11 -6.32 -35.23
C PRO A 836 -5.20 -7.85 -35.14
N LEU A 837 -5.01 -8.55 -36.26
CA LEU A 837 -5.03 -10.02 -36.31
C LEU A 837 -3.74 -10.62 -35.74
N LYS A 838 -2.58 -10.01 -36.02
CA LYS A 838 -1.29 -10.44 -35.44
C LYS A 838 -1.27 -10.31 -33.92
N ALA A 839 -1.85 -9.21 -33.41
CA ALA A 839 -1.93 -8.92 -31.98
C ALA A 839 -2.62 -10.02 -31.15
N LEU A 840 -3.56 -10.76 -31.73
CA LEU A 840 -4.23 -11.89 -31.06
C LEU A 840 -3.27 -13.04 -30.73
N LEU A 841 -2.17 -13.19 -31.49
CA LEU A 841 -1.14 -14.19 -31.24
C LEU A 841 0.07 -13.61 -30.51
N GLU A 842 0.44 -12.36 -30.78
CA GLU A 842 1.69 -11.74 -30.28
C GLU A 842 1.57 -11.11 -28.87
N ASN A 843 0.37 -10.74 -28.40
CA ASN A 843 0.19 -10.11 -27.09
C ASN A 843 0.05 -11.13 -25.96
N GLY A 844 1.16 -11.76 -25.56
CA GLY A 844 1.20 -12.83 -24.56
C GLY A 844 0.70 -12.46 -23.14
N SER A 845 0.66 -11.19 -22.76
CA SER A 845 0.29 -10.75 -21.40
C SER A 845 -1.19 -10.83 -21.06
N ASN A 846 -2.08 -11.03 -22.04
CA ASN A 846 -3.52 -10.86 -21.84
C ASN A 846 -4.28 -12.15 -21.50
N PHE A 847 -3.65 -13.32 -21.64
CA PHE A 847 -4.29 -14.63 -21.44
C PHE A 847 -3.59 -15.44 -20.34
N TYR A 848 -3.35 -14.84 -19.18
CA TYR A 848 -2.76 -15.57 -18.05
C TYR A 848 -3.60 -16.81 -17.71
N GLU A 849 -2.94 -17.89 -17.30
CA GLU A 849 -3.57 -19.16 -16.90
C GLU A 849 -4.29 -19.99 -17.98
N ILE A 850 -4.40 -19.52 -19.22
CA ILE A 850 -4.97 -20.33 -20.32
C ILE A 850 -4.19 -21.64 -20.56
N GLU A 851 -2.88 -21.63 -20.31
CA GLU A 851 -2.04 -22.84 -20.41
C GLU A 851 -2.40 -23.89 -19.36
N LYS A 852 -2.83 -23.47 -18.14
CA LYS A 852 -3.27 -24.40 -17.10
C LYS A 852 -4.50 -25.18 -17.56
N PHE A 853 -5.45 -24.52 -18.24
CA PHE A 853 -6.61 -25.18 -18.82
C PHE A 853 -6.22 -26.15 -19.93
N ALA A 854 -5.29 -25.76 -20.79
CA ALA A 854 -4.77 -26.60 -21.86
C ALA A 854 -4.05 -27.86 -21.32
N GLU A 855 -3.35 -27.75 -20.19
CA GLU A 855 -2.74 -28.89 -19.52
C GLU A 855 -3.76 -29.79 -18.81
N ALA A 856 -4.76 -29.22 -18.14
CA ALA A 856 -5.76 -29.96 -17.39
C ALA A 856 -6.73 -30.74 -18.30
N HIS A 857 -7.14 -30.13 -19.42
CA HIS A 857 -8.15 -30.67 -20.33
C HIS A 857 -7.73 -30.61 -21.81
N PRO A 858 -6.66 -31.33 -22.21
CA PRO A 858 -6.02 -31.15 -23.52
C PRO A 858 -6.93 -31.48 -24.71
N GLN A 859 -7.74 -32.54 -24.61
CA GLN A 859 -8.61 -32.98 -25.71
C GLN A 859 -9.75 -31.98 -25.98
N SER A 860 -10.48 -31.54 -24.95
CA SER A 860 -11.59 -30.59 -25.08
C SER A 860 -11.09 -29.19 -25.44
N PHE A 861 -9.91 -28.80 -24.94
CA PHE A 861 -9.23 -27.56 -25.33
C PHE A 861 -8.89 -27.56 -26.82
N LEU A 862 -8.22 -28.60 -27.33
CA LEU A 862 -7.91 -28.71 -28.75
C LEU A 862 -9.17 -28.76 -29.62
N ALA A 863 -10.18 -29.55 -29.23
CA ALA A 863 -11.44 -29.63 -29.99
C ALA A 863 -12.14 -28.26 -30.12
N SER A 864 -12.02 -27.39 -29.12
CA SER A 864 -12.69 -26.08 -29.09
C SER A 864 -11.87 -24.96 -29.75
N ILE A 865 -10.56 -24.89 -29.46
CA ILE A 865 -9.71 -23.74 -29.83
C ILE A 865 -9.02 -23.95 -31.19
N TRP A 866 -8.82 -25.20 -31.63
CA TRP A 866 -7.99 -25.48 -32.81
C TRP A 866 -8.52 -24.86 -34.10
N SER A 867 -9.83 -24.94 -34.35
CA SER A 867 -10.42 -24.36 -35.57
C SER A 867 -10.33 -22.83 -35.61
N TRP A 868 -10.38 -22.16 -34.46
CA TRP A 868 -10.15 -20.72 -34.34
C TRP A 868 -8.72 -20.39 -34.75
N PHE A 869 -7.76 -21.13 -34.18
CA PHE A 869 -6.34 -20.94 -34.44
C PHE A 869 -6.00 -21.13 -35.92
N THR A 870 -6.55 -22.18 -36.55
CA THR A 870 -6.33 -22.42 -37.98
C THR A 870 -6.97 -21.36 -38.87
N ASP A 871 -8.16 -20.86 -38.54
CA ASP A 871 -8.80 -19.77 -39.29
C ASP A 871 -7.99 -18.47 -39.21
N LEU A 872 -7.57 -18.08 -37.99
CA LEU A 872 -6.73 -16.90 -37.78
C LEU A 872 -5.39 -17.00 -38.53
N THR A 873 -4.69 -18.13 -38.40
CA THR A 873 -3.40 -18.33 -39.06
C THR A 873 -3.52 -18.42 -40.58
N GLN A 874 -4.64 -18.95 -41.10
CA GLN A 874 -4.94 -18.93 -42.54
C GLN A 874 -5.15 -17.51 -43.07
N ARG A 875 -5.81 -16.62 -42.31
CA ARG A 875 -5.98 -15.19 -42.68
C ARG A 875 -4.66 -14.44 -42.69
N LEU A 876 -3.72 -14.84 -41.84
CA LEU A 876 -2.38 -14.24 -41.75
C LEU A 876 -1.40 -14.79 -42.80
N ASN A 877 -1.81 -15.82 -43.55
CA ASN A 877 -0.97 -16.47 -44.54
C ASN A 877 -0.59 -15.52 -45.69
N TYR A 878 0.65 -15.63 -46.16
CA TYR A 878 1.18 -14.80 -47.21
C TYR A 878 1.87 -15.64 -48.28
N ASP A 879 1.14 -15.88 -49.37
CA ASP A 879 1.66 -16.68 -50.46
C ASP A 879 2.45 -15.80 -51.43
N LYS A 880 3.78 -15.83 -51.30
CA LYS A 880 4.68 -15.47 -52.41
C LYS A 880 5.00 -16.76 -53.15
N GLU A 881 4.77 -16.78 -54.46
CA GLU A 881 5.33 -17.82 -55.33
C GLU A 881 6.84 -17.89 -55.10
N THR A 882 7.28 -18.89 -54.35
CA THR A 882 8.69 -19.09 -54.04
C THR A 882 9.12 -20.41 -54.67
N ALA A 883 10.31 -20.40 -55.28
CA ALA A 883 10.87 -21.56 -55.98
C ALA A 883 11.41 -22.60 -54.97
N ILE A 884 10.67 -22.88 -53.89
CA ILE A 884 11.15 -23.67 -52.75
C ILE A 884 10.09 -24.64 -52.24
N VAL A 885 10.54 -25.81 -51.79
CA VAL A 885 9.72 -26.90 -51.25
C VAL A 885 9.56 -26.70 -49.74
N ARG A 886 8.63 -25.80 -49.38
CA ARG A 886 8.18 -25.56 -48.00
C ARG A 886 6.69 -25.20 -47.95
N TYR A 887 6.13 -25.19 -46.75
CA TYR A 887 4.81 -24.60 -46.53
C TYR A 887 4.86 -23.08 -46.69
N PRO A 888 3.77 -22.43 -47.14
CA PRO A 888 3.66 -20.97 -47.19
C PRO A 888 4.01 -20.31 -45.86
N LEU A 889 4.65 -19.15 -45.97
CA LEU A 889 4.94 -18.29 -44.82
C LEU A 889 3.72 -17.44 -44.50
N ASN A 890 3.68 -16.93 -43.28
CA ASN A 890 2.69 -15.94 -42.88
C ASN A 890 3.33 -14.66 -42.36
N ARG A 891 2.48 -13.67 -42.12
CA ARG A 891 2.88 -12.29 -41.79
C ARG A 891 3.24 -12.08 -40.31
N VAL A 892 3.26 -13.14 -39.51
CA VAL A 892 3.66 -13.15 -38.09
C VAL A 892 5.12 -13.57 -38.01
N ASN A 893 5.92 -12.90 -37.18
CA ASN A 893 7.33 -13.26 -36.96
C ASN A 893 7.47 -14.74 -36.57
N ASP A 894 8.14 -15.56 -37.38
CA ASP A 894 8.73 -16.91 -37.17
C ASP A 894 8.05 -17.96 -36.24
N PHE A 895 6.88 -17.70 -35.67
CA PHE A 895 6.31 -18.35 -34.49
C PHE A 895 7.36 -18.88 -33.52
N ARG A 896 7.99 -17.97 -32.78
CA ARG A 896 8.65 -18.38 -31.55
C ARG A 896 7.55 -18.80 -30.58
N PHE A 897 7.50 -20.09 -30.24
CA PHE A 897 6.48 -20.66 -29.34
C PHE A 897 6.40 -19.92 -27.99
N SER A 898 7.54 -19.39 -27.51
CA SER A 898 7.65 -18.59 -26.28
C SER A 898 6.91 -17.26 -26.31
N ASP A 899 6.65 -16.71 -27.48
CA ASP A 899 6.19 -15.32 -27.62
C ASP A 899 4.66 -15.24 -27.67
N SER A 900 3.97 -16.39 -27.78
CA SER A 900 2.52 -16.47 -27.86
C SER A 900 1.94 -17.45 -26.85
N THR A 901 1.17 -16.92 -25.89
CA THR A 901 0.52 -17.72 -24.83
C THR A 901 -0.49 -18.72 -25.40
N ILE A 902 -1.21 -18.37 -26.47
CA ILE A 902 -2.17 -19.29 -27.12
C ILE A 902 -1.44 -20.44 -27.80
N ILE A 903 -0.38 -20.15 -28.57
CA ILE A 903 0.38 -21.19 -29.28
C ILE A 903 1.09 -22.10 -28.28
N GLN A 904 1.68 -21.52 -27.23
CA GLN A 904 2.27 -22.27 -26.13
C GLN A 904 1.24 -23.18 -25.46
N SER A 905 0.02 -22.70 -25.24
CA SER A 905 -1.07 -23.52 -24.66
C SER A 905 -1.50 -24.65 -25.58
N LEU A 906 -1.62 -24.41 -26.89
CA LEU A 906 -1.91 -25.45 -27.88
C LEU A 906 -0.78 -26.50 -27.91
N LEU A 907 0.48 -26.07 -27.85
CA LEU A 907 1.64 -26.96 -27.78
C LEU A 907 1.59 -27.82 -26.50
N THR A 908 1.32 -27.19 -25.35
CA THR A 908 1.17 -27.88 -24.06
C THR A 908 0.04 -28.91 -24.12
N ALA A 909 -1.12 -28.57 -24.69
CA ALA A 909 -2.22 -29.51 -24.89
C ALA A 909 -1.83 -30.69 -25.81
N ILE A 910 -1.15 -30.44 -26.93
CA ILE A 910 -0.69 -31.50 -27.86
C ILE A 910 0.32 -32.43 -27.18
N ILE A 911 1.30 -31.88 -26.46
CA ILE A 911 2.31 -32.68 -25.74
C ILE A 911 1.63 -33.49 -24.63
N LYS A 912 0.68 -32.90 -23.90
CA LYS A 912 -0.05 -33.59 -22.84
C LYS A 912 -0.91 -34.72 -23.41
N LEU A 913 -1.62 -34.45 -24.51
CA LEU A 913 -2.39 -35.46 -25.24
C LEU A 913 -1.51 -36.61 -25.70
N ALA A 914 -0.34 -36.32 -26.28
CA ALA A 914 0.63 -37.32 -26.71
C ALA A 914 1.09 -38.25 -25.59
N LYS A 915 1.28 -37.70 -24.38
CA LYS A 915 1.66 -38.46 -23.18
C LYS A 915 0.51 -39.28 -22.58
N GLN A 916 -0.73 -38.83 -22.75
CA GLN A 916 -1.92 -39.45 -22.17
C GLN A 916 -2.51 -40.54 -23.08
N ASP A 917 -2.70 -40.24 -24.36
CA ASP A 917 -3.32 -41.14 -25.33
C ASP A 917 -2.78 -40.91 -26.74
N LYS A 918 -1.88 -41.82 -27.16
CA LYS A 918 -1.28 -41.80 -28.49
C LYS A 918 -2.29 -42.06 -29.62
N TYR A 919 -3.36 -42.80 -29.38
CA TYR A 919 -4.37 -43.05 -30.40
C TYR A 919 -5.13 -41.76 -30.75
N VAL A 920 -5.54 -41.02 -29.72
CA VAL A 920 -6.21 -39.73 -29.90
C VAL A 920 -5.26 -38.70 -30.53
N LEU A 921 -3.98 -38.71 -30.18
CA LEU A 921 -2.96 -37.89 -30.87
C LEU A 921 -2.91 -38.22 -32.37
N PHE A 922 -2.81 -39.50 -32.77
CA PHE A 922 -2.74 -39.86 -34.18
C PHE A 922 -4.02 -39.52 -34.95
N GLN A 923 -5.19 -39.67 -34.32
CA GLN A 923 -6.45 -39.19 -34.90
C GLN A 923 -6.41 -37.68 -35.14
N PHE A 924 -5.89 -36.90 -34.18
CA PHE A 924 -5.73 -35.46 -34.31
C PHE A 924 -4.70 -35.09 -35.39
N VAL A 925 -3.59 -35.82 -35.50
CA VAL A 925 -2.59 -35.64 -36.56
C VAL A 925 -3.22 -35.90 -37.93
N GLU A 926 -3.92 -37.02 -38.11
CA GLU A 926 -4.59 -37.41 -39.36
C GLU A 926 -5.56 -36.35 -39.85
N GLN A 927 -6.41 -35.83 -38.95
CA GLN A 927 -7.36 -34.74 -39.24
C GLN A 927 -6.68 -33.46 -39.75
N ASN A 928 -5.42 -33.24 -39.40
CA ASN A 928 -4.69 -32.01 -39.70
C ASN A 928 -3.57 -32.17 -40.72
N THR A 929 -3.33 -33.38 -41.23
CA THR A 929 -2.28 -33.65 -42.22
C THR A 929 -2.45 -32.87 -43.54
N GLY A 930 -3.69 -32.54 -43.90
CA GLY A 930 -4.03 -31.76 -45.10
C GLY A 930 -3.89 -30.25 -44.95
N SER A 931 -3.49 -29.74 -43.79
CA SER A 931 -3.29 -28.31 -43.57
C SER A 931 -2.19 -27.75 -44.47
N ASN A 932 -2.39 -26.54 -45.01
CA ASN A 932 -1.35 -25.85 -45.76
C ASN A 932 -0.53 -24.88 -44.90
N LEU A 933 -0.61 -25.00 -43.57
CA LEU A 933 -0.02 -24.05 -42.62
C LEU A 933 1.24 -24.64 -41.97
N LEU A 934 2.38 -23.95 -42.10
CA LEU A 934 3.66 -24.40 -41.51
C LEU A 934 3.55 -24.61 -39.99
N VAL A 935 2.92 -23.66 -39.28
CA VAL A 935 2.79 -23.69 -37.81
C VAL A 935 2.04 -24.91 -37.31
N VAL A 936 1.02 -25.38 -38.06
CA VAL A 936 0.29 -26.61 -37.74
C VAL A 936 1.24 -27.80 -37.76
N HIS A 937 2.03 -27.95 -38.83
CA HIS A 937 2.96 -29.07 -38.94
C HIS A 937 4.11 -28.99 -37.93
N ARG A 938 4.56 -27.80 -37.53
CA ARG A 938 5.53 -27.62 -36.43
C ARG A 938 4.94 -28.03 -35.07
N LEU A 939 3.69 -27.67 -34.77
CA LEU A 939 3.00 -28.10 -33.55
C LEU A 939 2.78 -29.63 -33.52
N LEU A 940 2.35 -30.21 -34.63
CA LEU A 940 2.19 -31.67 -34.75
C LEU A 940 3.53 -32.40 -34.59
N ALA A 941 4.62 -31.84 -35.12
CA ALA A 941 5.95 -32.43 -34.99
C ALA A 941 6.37 -32.56 -33.52
N HIS A 942 6.06 -31.60 -32.66
CA HIS A 942 6.34 -31.72 -31.23
C HIS A 942 5.54 -32.83 -30.54
N GLY A 943 4.27 -33.03 -30.91
CA GLY A 943 3.49 -34.16 -30.41
C GLY A 943 4.03 -35.51 -30.89
N LEU A 944 4.41 -35.59 -32.17
CA LEU A 944 5.00 -36.80 -32.77
C LEU A 944 6.38 -37.14 -32.18
N GLU A 945 7.18 -36.14 -31.80
CA GLU A 945 8.47 -36.32 -31.14
C GLU A 945 8.32 -37.08 -29.81
N VAL A 946 7.25 -36.79 -29.05
CA VAL A 946 6.97 -37.46 -27.77
C VAL A 946 6.73 -38.97 -27.93
N VAL A 947 6.05 -39.37 -29.00
CA VAL A 947 5.71 -40.79 -29.28
C VAL A 947 6.68 -41.47 -30.24
N ALA A 948 7.76 -40.79 -30.65
CA ALA A 948 8.68 -41.22 -31.69
C ALA A 948 9.36 -42.57 -31.40
N SER A 949 9.64 -42.86 -30.12
CA SER A 949 10.29 -44.11 -29.71
C SER A 949 9.35 -45.33 -29.77
N GLU A 950 8.04 -45.11 -29.60
CA GLU A 950 7.03 -46.17 -29.60
C GLU A 950 6.41 -46.41 -30.98
N GLU A 951 6.25 -45.35 -31.78
CA GLU A 951 5.47 -45.36 -33.03
C GLU A 951 6.30 -44.83 -34.22
N ALA A 952 7.60 -45.15 -34.23
CA ALA A 952 8.59 -44.63 -35.18
C ALA A 952 8.17 -44.73 -36.65
N THR A 953 7.58 -45.87 -37.07
CA THR A 953 7.13 -46.08 -38.47
C THR A 953 5.96 -45.17 -38.84
N LYS A 954 5.04 -44.86 -37.91
CA LYS A 954 3.93 -43.92 -38.19
C LYS A 954 4.44 -42.49 -38.33
N VAL A 955 5.38 -42.08 -37.46
CA VAL A 955 6.04 -40.78 -37.55
C VAL A 955 6.84 -40.65 -38.85
N LEU A 956 7.53 -41.71 -39.27
CA LEU A 956 8.21 -41.77 -40.56
C LEU A 956 7.22 -41.60 -41.74
N ASN A 957 6.09 -42.31 -41.72
CA ASN A 957 5.08 -42.18 -42.76
C ASN A 957 4.50 -40.77 -42.82
N TYR A 958 4.34 -40.09 -41.68
CA TYR A 958 3.98 -38.68 -41.66
C TYR A 958 5.04 -37.80 -42.34
N LEU A 959 6.33 -37.95 -42.00
CA LEU A 959 7.41 -37.17 -42.60
C LEU A 959 7.50 -37.36 -44.12
N LEU A 960 7.38 -38.60 -44.60
CA LEU A 960 7.59 -38.95 -46.01
C LEU A 960 6.35 -38.72 -46.90
N ALA A 961 5.18 -38.51 -46.32
CA ALA A 961 3.94 -38.33 -47.09
C ALA A 961 3.85 -36.98 -47.84
N ASP A 962 4.63 -35.97 -47.43
CA ASP A 962 4.71 -34.68 -48.13
C ASP A 962 6.15 -34.15 -48.07
N PRO A 963 6.80 -33.87 -49.20
CA PRO A 963 8.20 -33.43 -49.21
C PRO A 963 8.45 -32.11 -48.46
N ARG A 964 7.42 -31.27 -48.28
CA ARG A 964 7.51 -30.03 -47.48
C ARG A 964 7.73 -30.31 -45.99
N ARG A 965 7.40 -31.51 -45.50
CA ARG A 965 7.62 -31.94 -44.12
C ARG A 965 9.08 -32.29 -43.81
N LEU A 966 9.94 -32.30 -44.84
CA LEU A 966 11.39 -32.27 -44.64
C LEU A 966 11.92 -30.85 -44.34
N SER A 967 11.06 -29.82 -44.36
CA SER A 967 11.37 -28.42 -44.12
C SER A 967 10.50 -27.80 -43.01
N LEU A 968 10.23 -28.58 -41.95
CA LEU A 968 9.58 -28.07 -40.73
C LEU A 968 10.63 -27.37 -39.86
N GLY A 969 10.54 -26.05 -39.80
CA GLY A 969 11.53 -25.16 -39.19
C GLY A 969 11.09 -23.70 -39.18
N SER A 970 11.97 -22.85 -38.66
CA SER A 970 11.86 -21.39 -38.71
C SER A 970 12.05 -20.85 -40.14
N ASP A 971 11.49 -19.69 -40.46
CA ASP A 971 11.66 -18.99 -41.75
C ASP A 971 13.09 -18.45 -41.95
N THR A 972 13.94 -18.50 -40.92
CA THR A 972 15.35 -18.19 -41.09
C THR A 972 16.06 -19.34 -41.83
N SER A 973 16.83 -19.00 -42.88
CA SER A 973 17.49 -20.00 -43.74
C SER A 973 18.40 -20.98 -43.00
N SER A 974 18.87 -20.64 -41.81
CA SER A 974 19.68 -21.49 -40.94
C SER A 974 18.91 -22.50 -40.08
N ASP A 975 17.59 -22.33 -39.90
CA ASP A 975 16.78 -23.10 -38.93
C ASP A 975 15.48 -23.69 -39.55
N CYS A 976 15.40 -23.71 -40.88
CA CYS A 976 14.26 -24.22 -41.67
C CYS A 976 14.02 -25.73 -41.60
N HIS A 977 14.90 -26.49 -40.95
CA HIS A 977 14.77 -27.95 -40.74
C HIS A 977 14.64 -28.33 -39.27
N ARG A 978 14.46 -27.38 -38.35
CA ARG A 978 14.59 -27.61 -36.90
C ARG A 978 13.74 -28.77 -36.37
N GLU A 979 12.43 -28.70 -36.50
CA GLU A 979 11.51 -29.72 -36.00
C GLU A 979 11.67 -31.03 -36.80
N THR A 980 11.97 -30.93 -38.10
CA THR A 980 12.28 -32.10 -38.93
C THR A 980 13.49 -32.87 -38.40
N ASN A 981 14.58 -32.16 -38.10
CA ASN A 981 15.82 -32.73 -37.59
C ASN A 981 15.59 -33.41 -36.24
N LYS A 982 14.79 -32.81 -35.36
CA LYS A 982 14.42 -33.45 -34.08
C LYS A 982 13.65 -34.74 -34.30
N LEU A 983 12.65 -34.75 -35.18
CA LEU A 983 11.89 -35.95 -35.51
C LEU A 983 12.78 -37.04 -36.09
N ILE A 984 13.65 -36.71 -37.06
CA ILE A 984 14.62 -37.66 -37.64
C ILE A 984 15.48 -38.26 -36.53
N ALA A 985 16.10 -37.42 -35.69
CA ALA A 985 16.94 -37.88 -34.60
C ALA A 985 16.19 -38.77 -33.60
N ALA A 986 14.92 -38.46 -33.31
CA ALA A 986 14.08 -39.20 -32.38
C ALA A 986 13.62 -40.56 -32.91
N ILE A 987 13.28 -40.69 -34.20
CA ILE A 987 12.79 -41.96 -34.76
C ILE A 987 13.90 -42.89 -35.24
N PHE A 988 15.03 -42.36 -35.74
CA PHE A 988 16.06 -43.16 -36.43
C PHE A 988 16.56 -44.38 -35.63
N PRO A 989 16.82 -44.27 -34.31
CA PRO A 989 17.24 -45.41 -33.49
C PRO A 989 16.22 -46.54 -33.47
N HIS A 990 14.93 -46.23 -33.64
CA HIS A 990 13.80 -47.15 -33.50
C HIS A 990 13.27 -47.69 -34.85
N LEU A 991 13.76 -47.17 -35.98
CA LEU A 991 13.36 -47.62 -37.32
C LEU A 991 13.99 -48.96 -37.71
N GLN A 992 13.25 -49.74 -38.50
CA GLN A 992 13.75 -50.96 -39.15
C GLN A 992 14.75 -50.62 -40.27
N PRO A 993 15.65 -51.53 -40.68
CA PRO A 993 16.64 -51.27 -41.72
C PRO A 993 16.06 -50.75 -43.04
N GLU A 994 14.93 -51.29 -43.48
CA GLU A 994 14.23 -50.87 -44.71
C GLU A 994 13.72 -49.43 -44.61
N ASP A 995 13.13 -49.08 -43.47
CA ASP A 995 12.64 -47.73 -43.16
C ASP A 995 13.79 -46.71 -43.05
N ARG A 996 14.93 -47.10 -42.48
CA ARG A 996 16.15 -46.26 -42.44
C ARG A 996 16.66 -45.98 -43.84
N GLN A 997 16.75 -47.00 -44.70
CA GLN A 997 17.18 -46.84 -46.09
C GLN A 997 16.22 -45.93 -46.87
N ARG A 998 14.90 -46.11 -46.67
CA ARG A 998 13.87 -45.27 -47.28
C ARG A 998 14.02 -43.79 -46.90
N LEU A 999 14.29 -43.49 -45.62
CA LEU A 999 14.53 -42.13 -45.17
C LEU A 999 15.85 -41.55 -45.73
N GLU A 1000 16.94 -42.32 -45.68
CA GLU A 1000 18.24 -41.93 -46.24
C GLU A 1000 18.14 -41.59 -47.73
N GLN A 1001 17.46 -42.45 -48.52
CA GLN A 1001 17.24 -42.21 -49.94
C GLN A 1001 16.42 -40.94 -50.19
N THR A 1002 15.32 -40.76 -49.45
CA THR A 1002 14.48 -39.57 -49.60
C THR A 1002 15.27 -38.28 -49.31
N ILE A 1003 16.13 -38.28 -48.27
CA ILE A 1003 16.98 -37.12 -47.96
C ILE A 1003 18.00 -36.86 -49.08
N GLN A 1004 18.58 -37.89 -49.69
CA GLN A 1004 19.53 -37.72 -50.79
C GLN A 1004 18.88 -37.10 -52.04
N GLU A 1005 17.63 -37.47 -52.31
CA GLU A 1005 16.83 -36.99 -53.44
C GLU A 1005 16.14 -35.63 -53.17
N PHE A 1006 16.14 -35.16 -51.92
CA PHE A 1006 15.46 -33.94 -51.52
C PHE A 1006 16.07 -32.67 -52.14
N THR A 1007 15.23 -31.87 -52.79
CA THR A 1007 15.59 -30.56 -53.34
C THR A 1007 14.73 -29.47 -52.69
N TYR A 1008 15.36 -28.62 -51.88
CA TYR A 1008 14.67 -27.50 -51.25
C TYR A 1008 14.37 -26.38 -52.26
N TRP A 1009 15.33 -25.99 -53.10
CA TRP A 1009 15.17 -25.01 -54.18
C TRP A 1009 14.86 -25.71 -55.51
N GLN A 1010 13.79 -25.28 -56.17
CA GLN A 1010 13.37 -25.72 -57.49
C GLN A 1010 13.98 -24.79 -58.55
N LEU A 1011 14.72 -25.36 -59.50
CA LEU A 1011 15.34 -24.62 -60.60
C LEU A 1011 14.27 -24.14 -61.59
N LYS A 1012 14.15 -22.82 -61.80
CA LYS A 1012 13.32 -22.27 -62.88
C LYS A 1012 14.08 -22.33 -64.22
N SER A 1013 13.38 -22.64 -65.31
CA SER A 1013 13.97 -22.87 -66.64
C SER A 1013 14.79 -21.69 -67.19
N ASN A 1014 14.53 -20.46 -66.73
CA ASN A 1014 15.09 -19.22 -67.27
C ASN A 1014 16.20 -18.58 -66.40
N GLU A 1015 16.72 -19.28 -65.38
CA GLU A 1015 17.76 -18.74 -64.50
C GLU A 1015 19.17 -18.75 -65.13
N ASP A 1016 19.99 -17.75 -64.82
CA ASP A 1016 21.38 -17.66 -65.27
C ASP A 1016 22.27 -18.73 -64.60
N VAL A 1017 23.43 -18.99 -65.21
CA VAL A 1017 24.36 -20.04 -64.75
C VAL A 1017 24.81 -19.85 -63.30
N ASN A 1018 25.01 -18.62 -62.83
CA ASN A 1018 25.44 -18.35 -61.46
C ASN A 1018 24.31 -18.58 -60.45
N SER A 1019 23.06 -18.30 -60.82
CA SER A 1019 21.88 -18.60 -60.00
C SER A 1019 21.62 -20.11 -59.90
N ARG A 1020 21.80 -20.85 -61.01
CA ARG A 1020 21.71 -22.33 -61.01
C ARG A 1020 22.80 -22.97 -60.15
N HIS A 1021 24.04 -22.48 -60.23
CA HIS A 1021 25.14 -22.96 -59.39
C HIS A 1021 24.84 -22.76 -57.90
N ARG A 1022 24.39 -21.55 -57.51
CA ARG A 1022 23.99 -21.24 -56.12
C ARG A 1022 22.83 -22.09 -55.63
N CYS A 1023 21.81 -22.33 -56.48
CA CYS A 1023 20.68 -23.20 -56.16
C CYS A 1023 21.12 -24.65 -55.86
N MET A 1024 22.02 -25.21 -56.69
CA MET A 1024 22.58 -26.55 -56.46
C MET A 1024 23.40 -26.61 -55.17
N GLU A 1025 24.17 -25.57 -54.88
CA GLU A 1025 24.95 -25.44 -53.64
C GLU A 1025 24.04 -25.38 -52.41
N TYR A 1026 23.00 -24.54 -52.41
CA TYR A 1026 22.02 -24.49 -51.31
C TYR A 1026 21.30 -25.82 -51.11
N ASN A 1027 20.92 -26.52 -52.19
CA ASN A 1027 20.32 -27.86 -52.09
C ASN A 1027 21.27 -28.90 -51.47
N ARG A 1028 22.60 -28.75 -51.63
CA ARG A 1028 23.57 -29.56 -50.89
C ARG A 1028 23.63 -29.18 -49.42
N GLU A 1029 23.54 -27.89 -49.08
CA GLU A 1029 23.46 -27.42 -47.68
C GLU A 1029 22.22 -27.98 -46.94
N HIS A 1030 21.04 -27.93 -47.55
CA HIS A 1030 19.79 -28.44 -46.96
C HIS A 1030 19.85 -29.96 -46.72
N ARG A 1031 20.33 -30.74 -47.70
CA ARG A 1031 20.54 -32.19 -47.55
C ARG A 1031 21.55 -32.51 -46.46
N LEU A 1032 22.67 -31.77 -46.41
CA LEU A 1032 23.67 -31.93 -45.36
C LEU A 1032 23.05 -31.68 -43.98
N SER A 1033 22.18 -30.68 -43.81
CA SER A 1033 21.49 -30.40 -42.54
C SER A 1033 20.62 -31.58 -42.08
N LEU A 1034 19.85 -32.19 -42.99
CA LEU A 1034 19.02 -33.36 -42.68
C LEU A 1034 19.86 -34.61 -42.36
N LEU A 1035 20.94 -34.86 -43.12
CA LEU A 1035 21.88 -35.95 -42.87
C LEU A 1035 22.65 -35.79 -41.55
N GLN A 1036 22.84 -34.55 -41.09
CA GLN A 1036 23.44 -34.26 -39.79
C GLN A 1036 22.56 -34.68 -38.62
N ALA A 1037 21.24 -34.73 -38.78
CA ALA A 1037 20.29 -35.15 -37.74
C ALA A 1037 20.30 -36.67 -37.47
N ILE A 1038 20.80 -37.47 -38.40
CA ILE A 1038 20.91 -38.92 -38.24
C ILE A 1038 22.07 -39.25 -37.27
N PRO A 1039 21.83 -40.02 -36.19
CA PRO A 1039 22.87 -40.43 -35.26
C PRO A 1039 23.98 -41.25 -35.96
N GLU A 1040 25.24 -40.98 -35.63
CA GLU A 1040 26.39 -41.51 -36.40
C GLU A 1040 26.48 -43.04 -36.41
N GLU A 1041 26.03 -43.68 -35.33
CA GLU A 1041 26.02 -45.13 -35.14
C GLU A 1041 25.11 -45.87 -36.13
N TYR A 1042 24.10 -45.19 -36.69
CA TYR A 1042 23.14 -45.81 -37.61
C TYR A 1042 23.32 -45.41 -39.08
N LEU A 1043 24.29 -44.54 -39.40
CA LEU A 1043 24.56 -44.13 -40.78
C LEU A 1043 25.10 -45.30 -41.63
N SER A 1044 24.50 -45.53 -42.81
CA SER A 1044 25.06 -46.46 -43.77
C SER A 1044 26.46 -46.01 -44.25
N PRO A 1045 27.36 -46.92 -44.65
CA PRO A 1045 28.72 -46.56 -45.07
C PRO A 1045 28.76 -45.54 -46.23
N GLY A 1046 27.82 -45.66 -47.17
CA GLY A 1046 27.69 -44.73 -48.29
C GLY A 1046 27.26 -43.34 -47.86
N VAL A 1047 26.28 -43.24 -46.95
CA VAL A 1047 25.79 -41.95 -46.43
C VAL A 1047 26.80 -41.30 -45.50
N ARG A 1048 27.51 -42.07 -44.68
CA ARG A 1048 28.60 -41.56 -43.83
C ARG A 1048 29.68 -40.89 -44.67
N ARG A 1049 30.10 -41.54 -45.76
CA ARG A 1049 31.06 -40.98 -46.72
C ARG A 1049 30.53 -39.70 -47.37
N LEU A 1050 29.29 -39.70 -47.85
CA LEU A 1050 28.66 -38.53 -48.45
C LEU A 1050 28.57 -37.35 -47.46
N LYS A 1051 28.18 -37.62 -46.21
CA LYS A 1051 28.10 -36.61 -45.13
C LYS A 1051 29.46 -35.99 -44.84
N GLU A 1052 30.53 -36.79 -44.78
CA GLU A 1052 31.89 -36.28 -44.59
C GLU A 1052 32.41 -35.48 -45.79
N GLU A 1053 32.14 -35.94 -47.01
CA GLU A 1053 32.50 -35.24 -48.25
C GLU A 1053 31.79 -33.88 -48.34
N GLU A 1054 30.49 -33.83 -48.05
CA GLU A 1054 29.70 -32.60 -48.03
C GLU A 1054 30.13 -31.65 -46.89
N LYS A 1055 30.43 -32.16 -45.68
CA LYS A 1055 30.98 -31.34 -44.58
C LYS A 1055 32.31 -30.67 -44.96
N ARG A 1056 33.19 -31.38 -45.68
CA ARG A 1056 34.46 -30.81 -46.16
C ARG A 1056 34.25 -29.80 -47.28
N ALA A 1057 33.27 -30.04 -48.15
CA ALA A 1057 32.96 -29.14 -49.27
C ALA A 1057 32.23 -27.85 -48.83
N LEU A 1058 31.46 -27.91 -47.73
CA LEU A 1058 30.60 -26.83 -47.23
C LEU A 1058 30.89 -26.49 -45.75
N PRO A 1059 32.14 -26.14 -45.37
CA PRO A 1059 32.54 -25.96 -43.97
C PRO A 1059 31.82 -24.79 -43.26
N TRP A 1060 31.23 -23.86 -44.00
CA TRP A 1060 30.49 -22.72 -43.44
C TRP A 1060 29.09 -23.06 -42.92
N VAL A 1061 28.54 -24.23 -43.25
CA VAL A 1061 27.20 -24.66 -42.76
C VAL A 1061 27.20 -24.81 -41.24
N ASP A 1062 28.25 -25.40 -40.67
CA ASP A 1062 28.40 -25.56 -39.23
C ASP A 1062 28.77 -24.23 -38.54
N LEU A 1063 29.59 -23.39 -39.19
CA LEU A 1063 29.94 -22.05 -38.71
C LEU A 1063 28.72 -21.11 -38.62
N ARG A 1064 27.78 -21.19 -39.59
CA ARG A 1064 26.53 -20.42 -39.56
C ARG A 1064 25.60 -20.86 -38.41
N LYS A 1065 25.60 -22.16 -38.05
CA LYS A 1065 24.84 -22.70 -36.91
C LYS A 1065 25.45 -22.30 -35.55
N SER A 1066 26.78 -22.30 -35.42
CA SER A 1066 27.47 -21.99 -34.15
C SER A 1066 27.52 -20.49 -33.80
N SER A 1067 27.43 -19.61 -34.79
CA SER A 1067 27.61 -18.15 -34.62
C SER A 1067 26.41 -17.42 -33.99
N ARG A 1068 25.29 -18.10 -33.71
CA ARG A 1068 24.05 -17.47 -33.22
C ARG A 1068 23.49 -18.06 -31.92
N GLY A 1069 24.24 -18.94 -31.24
CA GLY A 1069 23.87 -19.48 -29.91
C GLY A 1069 24.00 -18.49 -28.74
N ILE A 1070 24.18 -17.20 -29.02
CA ILE A 1070 24.10 -16.11 -28.05
C ILE A 1070 23.06 -15.15 -28.63
N ASP A 1071 21.98 -14.90 -27.88
CA ASP A 1071 21.03 -13.81 -28.11
C ASP A 1071 21.74 -12.45 -28.03
N LYS A 1072 22.53 -12.14 -29.04
CA LYS A 1072 22.77 -10.79 -29.50
C LYS A 1072 22.14 -10.71 -30.86
N ILE A 1073 20.97 -10.09 -30.89
CA ILE A 1073 20.53 -9.28 -32.03
C ILE A 1073 21.82 -8.67 -32.60
N GLN A 1074 22.19 -9.09 -33.82
CA GLN A 1074 23.23 -8.42 -34.58
C GLN A 1074 22.61 -7.07 -34.90
N ASP A 1075 22.73 -6.16 -33.92
CA ASP A 1075 22.48 -4.75 -34.07
C ASP A 1075 23.42 -4.38 -35.21
N THR A 1076 22.88 -4.23 -36.41
CA THR A 1076 23.56 -3.63 -37.55
C THR A 1076 23.76 -2.15 -37.22
N ARG A 1077 24.48 -1.87 -36.11
CA ARG A 1077 25.03 -0.56 -35.82
C ARG A 1077 26.13 -0.35 -36.81
N VAL A 1078 25.79 0.45 -37.80
CA VAL A 1078 26.76 1.18 -38.60
C VAL A 1078 27.66 1.93 -37.61
N GLY A 1079 28.92 1.54 -37.49
CA GLY A 1079 29.85 2.14 -36.51
C GLY A 1079 30.60 3.35 -37.06
N PRO A 1080 31.17 4.21 -36.20
CA PRO A 1080 31.86 5.43 -36.61
C PRO A 1080 33.11 5.09 -37.44
N ARG A 1081 33.52 6.01 -38.30
CA ARG A 1081 34.70 5.81 -39.15
C ARG A 1081 36.00 5.77 -38.33
N MET A 1082 36.07 6.61 -37.31
CA MET A 1082 37.11 6.62 -36.29
C MET A 1082 36.48 6.50 -34.90
N THR A 1083 36.99 5.57 -34.10
CA THR A 1083 36.60 5.40 -32.69
C THR A 1083 37.19 6.50 -31.80
N LYS A 1084 36.65 6.68 -30.59
CA LYS A 1084 37.18 7.63 -29.59
C LYS A 1084 38.69 7.47 -29.37
N ASP A 1085 39.16 6.23 -29.20
CA ASP A 1085 40.58 5.91 -28.99
C ASP A 1085 41.45 6.31 -30.18
N GLU A 1086 40.98 6.07 -31.40
CA GLU A 1086 41.69 6.47 -32.62
C GLU A 1086 41.74 7.99 -32.78
N MET A 1087 40.65 8.69 -32.46
CA MET A 1087 40.60 10.15 -32.49
C MET A 1087 41.49 10.79 -31.42
N SER A 1088 41.60 10.17 -30.24
CA SER A 1088 42.51 10.63 -29.19
C SER A 1088 43.98 10.63 -29.64
N ARG A 1089 44.35 9.66 -30.50
CA ARG A 1089 45.71 9.49 -31.05
C ARG A 1089 45.93 10.20 -32.39
N ALA A 1090 44.86 10.61 -33.06
CA ALA A 1090 44.92 11.34 -34.33
C ALA A 1090 45.47 12.76 -34.12
N SER A 1091 46.01 13.39 -35.16
CA SER A 1091 46.34 14.82 -35.11
C SER A 1091 45.08 15.67 -35.36
N ASP A 1092 45.08 16.92 -34.88
CA ASP A 1092 43.95 17.84 -35.07
C ASP A 1092 43.62 18.05 -36.56
N GLN A 1093 44.64 18.07 -37.44
CA GLN A 1093 44.46 18.14 -38.89
C GLN A 1093 43.75 16.92 -39.47
N HIS A 1094 43.98 15.72 -38.94
CA HIS A 1094 43.29 14.51 -39.40
C HIS A 1094 41.80 14.53 -39.03
N LEU A 1095 41.47 15.05 -37.84
CA LEU A 1095 40.08 15.20 -37.41
C LEU A 1095 39.33 16.24 -38.26
N LEU A 1096 39.99 17.36 -38.59
CA LEU A 1096 39.41 18.38 -39.49
C LEU A 1096 39.14 17.83 -40.90
N ASN A 1097 40.07 17.04 -41.44
CA ASN A 1097 39.87 16.40 -42.75
C ASN A 1097 38.72 15.39 -42.73
N LEU A 1098 38.59 14.62 -41.64
CA LEU A 1098 37.48 13.70 -41.45
C LEU A 1098 36.13 14.43 -41.40
N PHE A 1099 36.04 15.57 -40.71
CA PHE A 1099 34.81 16.37 -40.67
C PHE A 1099 34.46 17.00 -42.02
N ASN A 1100 35.46 17.37 -42.83
CA ASN A 1100 35.22 17.84 -44.20
C ASN A 1100 34.76 16.71 -45.13
N GLU A 1101 35.22 15.46 -44.91
CA GLU A 1101 34.79 14.28 -45.68
C GLU A 1101 33.38 13.81 -45.27
N LEU A 1102 33.01 14.00 -44.00
CA LEU A 1102 31.71 13.68 -43.42
C LEU A 1102 30.88 14.95 -43.21
N SER A 1103 30.50 15.63 -44.29
CA SER A 1103 29.58 16.77 -44.22
C SER A 1103 28.21 16.37 -43.64
N ASP A 1104 27.45 17.33 -43.12
CA ASP A 1104 26.10 17.08 -42.57
C ASP A 1104 25.15 16.38 -43.57
N GLU A 1105 25.40 16.54 -44.87
CA GLU A 1105 24.65 15.90 -45.96
C GLU A 1105 24.81 14.37 -45.98
N THR A 1106 25.90 13.85 -45.42
CA THR A 1106 26.21 12.40 -45.39
C THR A 1106 25.31 11.62 -44.42
N ARG A 1107 24.75 12.28 -43.39
CA ARG A 1107 23.85 11.68 -42.37
C ARG A 1107 24.36 10.33 -41.86
N TRP A 1108 23.76 9.23 -42.33
CA TRP A 1108 24.06 7.85 -41.91
C TRP A 1108 25.04 7.14 -42.84
N ASP A 1109 25.22 7.63 -44.07
CA ASP A 1109 25.91 6.98 -45.19
C ASP A 1109 27.25 7.67 -45.51
N HIS A 1110 28.28 6.90 -45.84
CA HIS A 1110 29.58 7.46 -46.21
C HIS A 1110 29.71 7.67 -47.73
N PRO A 1111 30.20 8.82 -48.22
CA PRO A 1111 30.26 9.13 -49.66
C PRO A 1111 31.26 8.27 -50.48
N ARG A 1112 31.89 7.25 -49.88
CA ARG A 1112 32.87 6.34 -50.52
C ARG A 1112 32.53 4.86 -50.32
N GLN A 1113 31.26 4.54 -50.02
CA GLN A 1113 30.86 3.18 -49.68
C GLN A 1113 30.92 2.24 -50.89
N ASN A 1114 31.56 1.07 -50.73
CA ASN A 1114 31.34 -0.11 -51.57
C ASN A 1114 30.60 -1.17 -50.75
N PHE A 1115 29.66 -1.89 -51.38
CA PHE A 1115 28.68 -2.80 -50.77
C PHE A 1115 29.26 -4.01 -50.00
N PHE A 1116 30.59 -4.12 -49.88
CA PHE A 1116 31.31 -5.27 -49.31
C PHE A 1116 32.23 -4.93 -48.13
N ASP A 1117 32.27 -3.68 -47.64
CA ASP A 1117 33.14 -3.30 -46.51
C ASP A 1117 32.45 -3.38 -45.15
N ASN A 1118 33.25 -3.68 -44.11
CA ASN A 1118 32.86 -3.91 -42.72
C ASN A 1118 31.95 -2.80 -42.12
N LEU A 1119 30.68 -3.15 -41.81
CA LEU A 1119 29.64 -2.24 -41.28
C LEU A 1119 30.03 -1.51 -39.98
N SER A 1120 30.98 -2.05 -39.22
CA SER A 1120 31.47 -1.42 -37.97
C SER A 1120 32.23 -0.10 -38.19
N ARG A 1121 32.56 0.27 -39.43
CA ARG A 1121 33.26 1.52 -39.78
C ARG A 1121 32.64 2.26 -40.97
N ALA A 1122 31.34 2.06 -41.17
CA ALA A 1122 30.62 2.52 -42.34
C ALA A 1122 29.73 3.76 -42.09
N GLY A 1123 29.81 4.37 -40.91
CA GLY A 1123 28.93 5.48 -40.51
C GLY A 1123 29.30 6.83 -41.08
N GLY A 1124 28.26 7.62 -41.39
CA GLY A 1124 28.35 9.02 -41.78
C GLY A 1124 28.53 9.98 -40.59
N ALA A 1125 28.22 11.27 -40.82
CA ALA A 1125 28.37 12.34 -39.84
C ALA A 1125 27.66 12.09 -38.49
N ILE A 1126 26.52 11.38 -38.49
CA ILE A 1126 25.73 11.15 -37.26
C ILE A 1126 26.44 10.17 -36.31
N GLN A 1127 27.01 9.09 -36.84
CA GLN A 1127 27.71 8.11 -36.02
C GLN A 1127 29.06 8.65 -35.57
N GLN A 1128 29.75 9.41 -36.43
CA GLN A 1128 31.02 10.03 -36.09
C GLN A 1128 30.88 11.14 -35.04
N SER A 1129 29.80 11.94 -35.07
CA SER A 1129 29.56 13.03 -34.10
C SER A 1129 29.26 12.51 -32.69
N ARG A 1130 28.54 11.40 -32.56
CA ARG A 1130 28.27 10.75 -31.26
C ARG A 1130 29.56 10.26 -30.61
N GLU A 1131 30.41 9.61 -31.39
CA GLU A 1131 31.71 9.12 -30.91
C GLU A 1131 32.67 10.28 -30.58
N PHE A 1132 32.64 11.36 -31.36
CA PHE A 1132 33.42 12.57 -31.08
C PHE A 1132 32.94 13.27 -29.80
N GLY A 1133 31.64 13.29 -29.52
CA GLY A 1133 31.09 13.81 -28.27
C GLY A 1133 31.65 13.11 -27.03
N GLU A 1134 31.92 11.80 -27.12
CA GLU A 1134 32.58 11.07 -26.02
C GLU A 1134 34.07 11.42 -25.86
N LEU A 1135 34.75 11.85 -26.93
CA LEU A 1135 36.12 12.40 -26.84
C LEU A 1135 36.12 13.78 -26.18
N VAL A 1136 35.13 14.63 -26.48
CA VAL A 1136 35.02 15.99 -25.91
C VAL A 1136 34.88 15.97 -24.38
N LYS A 1137 34.24 14.95 -23.82
CA LYS A 1137 34.12 14.77 -22.37
C LYS A 1137 35.47 14.57 -21.69
N ASP A 1138 36.43 13.92 -22.37
CA ASP A 1138 37.73 13.56 -21.79
C ASP A 1138 38.80 14.64 -22.02
N ASP A 1139 38.76 15.36 -23.15
CA ASP A 1139 39.68 16.48 -23.45
C ASP A 1139 38.92 17.70 -24.02
N PRO A 1140 38.19 18.45 -23.17
CA PRO A 1140 37.42 19.61 -23.59
C PRO A 1140 38.31 20.73 -24.17
N SER A 1141 39.56 20.82 -23.70
CA SER A 1141 40.52 21.85 -24.11
C SER A 1141 40.92 21.70 -25.57
N ARG A 1142 41.09 20.46 -26.03
CA ARG A 1142 41.38 20.13 -27.43
C ARG A 1142 40.20 20.41 -28.35
N PHE A 1143 38.97 20.16 -27.88
CA PHE A 1143 37.76 20.53 -28.61
C PHE A 1143 37.69 22.04 -28.86
N ILE A 1144 37.95 22.88 -27.85
CA ILE A 1144 37.95 24.34 -28.02
C ILE A 1144 38.98 24.78 -29.07
N ARG A 1145 40.16 24.15 -29.14
CA ARG A 1145 41.16 24.43 -30.18
C ARG A 1145 40.69 24.06 -31.58
N ILE A 1146 40.14 22.85 -31.76
CA ILE A 1146 39.62 22.38 -33.06
C ILE A 1146 38.44 23.24 -33.52
N LEU A 1147 37.56 23.64 -32.61
CA LEU A 1147 36.39 24.49 -32.89
C LEU A 1147 36.80 25.90 -33.32
N HIS A 1148 37.88 26.44 -32.75
CA HIS A 1148 38.48 27.70 -33.21
C HIS A 1148 38.99 27.60 -34.66
N ILE A 1149 39.57 26.46 -35.04
CA ILE A 1149 40.07 26.22 -36.40
C ILE A 1149 38.90 26.05 -37.40
N LEU A 1150 37.83 25.36 -37.02
CA LEU A 1150 36.61 25.24 -37.84
C LEU A 1150 35.92 26.61 -38.06
N ASN A 1151 35.84 27.45 -37.02
CA ASN A 1151 35.27 28.80 -37.13
C ASN A 1151 36.10 29.75 -38.02
N LEU A 1152 37.43 29.61 -38.04
CA LEU A 1152 38.30 30.37 -38.95
C LEU A 1152 38.21 29.88 -40.41
N SER A 1153 37.77 28.64 -40.63
CA SER A 1153 37.59 28.04 -41.95
C SER A 1153 36.25 28.41 -42.60
N GLY A 1154 35.24 28.77 -41.80
CA GLY A 1154 33.91 29.21 -42.25
C GLY A 1154 33.76 30.70 -42.57
N MET A 1155 34.86 31.47 -42.58
CA MET A 1155 34.90 32.89 -43.01
C MET A 1155 35.57 33.08 -44.38
N LYS A 1156 35.46 32.09 -45.28
CA LYS A 1156 35.74 32.26 -46.71
C LYS A 1156 34.67 31.63 -47.57
#